data_AF-A0A1B3W8E0-F1
#
_entry.id   AF-A0A1B3W8E0-F1
#
_cell.length_a   1.000
_cell.length_b   1.000
_cell.length_c   1.000
_cell.angle_alpha   90.00
_cell.angle_beta   90.00
_cell.angle_gamma   90.00
#
_symmetry.space_group_name_H-M   'P 1'
#
loop_
_entity.id
_entity.type
_entity.pdbx_description
1 polymer ?
#
loop_
_entity_poly.entity_id
_entity_poly.type
_entity_poly.pdbx_seq_one_letter_code
_entity_poly.pdbx_strand_id
1 'polypeptide(L)'
;MPLTSPPDSRWIVLKFGGSSVSSRERWDTIGQLARERAGLHGARVLVVVSALSGVTDALQAIADGSAEPGTGLAALERRHLEFAAGLGLDEAVLDDRLASLRALGDDARAASRTLDWQTEVLAQGELLSSTLGAAYLGAQGLDFGWLDAREWLDAMALPNQGEWTRRMAATCRREVDDAWRERFNAASDAPMLLTQGFIARHGEGGTALLGRSGSDTSAALFGALLKALRVEIWTDVPGMFSANPREVPDARLLQRLDYAEAQEITTTGARVLHPRALGPCRDAGVPLAILDTARPDLPGTVIDDGANGVPGVKAISRRGGIVLVSMETVGMWQQVGFLADVFDIFRDHGLSVDLIGSSETNVTVSLDPGENLVSTDVLEKLSADLSKCCRVKVIAPCASITLVGRGMRSLLHRLSEIWATFGQERVHLISQSSNDLNLTFVIDEADAEGLMASLHAQLIASGAMPVHEPGVFGPRWNELSGTARVRGPRWWEAGDQRARLLDLAVAGTPVYAYHLPTVRERARSLAAIGPVDRRFYAIKANPHPAILNAIAEEGFGLECVSLGELKHAFASVPGLSPERVLFTPSFAPISEYAAAFEMGVTVTLDNVEALQRWPDVFRGRRLWLRVDLGRGEGHHAKVRTGGAASKFGLPVARINEFLEAARALGIVIDGLHAHLGSGVDTPGHWRAVCDELGGIANRIGSIDTIDIGGGLPIPYRAEDEPFDLDAWSAGLAEVKAAYPGYQLAIEPGRYMVAESGVLLLTATQVVEKHGVRRVGGDAGMNALLRPALYEAWHDVANLSRLDDGDAIDFDVVGPICETGDVLAQKRPLPAATASGDVLLVADAGAYGFVMSNTYNLRELPRVEIVE
;
A
#
# COMPACT_ATOMS: atom_id res chain seq x y z
N MET A 1 -9.49 28.40 -7.52
CA MET A 1 -10.20 29.34 -8.42
C MET A 1 -11.58 29.60 -7.84
N PRO A 2 -12.11 30.84 -7.90
CA PRO A 2 -13.47 31.11 -7.45
C PRO A 2 -14.46 30.55 -8.47
N LEU A 3 -15.39 29.71 -8.01
CA LEU A 3 -16.49 29.15 -8.79
C LEU A 3 -17.30 30.30 -9.43
N THR A 4 -17.36 30.33 -10.76
CA THR A 4 -18.16 31.27 -11.53
C THR A 4 -19.62 30.83 -11.53
N SER A 5 -20.51 31.73 -11.10
CA SER A 5 -21.98 31.64 -10.95
C SER A 5 -22.47 31.06 -9.61
N PRO A 6 -23.30 31.78 -8.83
CA PRO A 6 -23.88 31.22 -7.61
C PRO A 6 -24.90 30.13 -7.99
N PRO A 7 -24.83 28.93 -7.40
CA PRO A 7 -25.86 27.92 -7.63
C PRO A 7 -27.18 28.40 -7.02
N ASP A 8 -28.28 28.17 -7.73
CA ASP A 8 -29.66 28.43 -7.28
C ASP A 8 -30.06 27.66 -6.01
N SER A 9 -29.17 26.82 -5.46
CA SER A 9 -29.36 26.02 -4.25
C SER A 9 -28.20 26.19 -3.28
N ARG A 10 -28.54 26.44 -2.01
CA ARG A 10 -27.59 26.64 -0.90
C ARG A 10 -27.48 25.42 0.02
N TRP A 11 -27.87 24.23 -0.44
CA TRP A 11 -27.87 23.04 0.41
C TRP A 11 -26.49 22.37 0.51
N ILE A 12 -26.13 21.89 1.69
CA ILE A 12 -25.04 20.94 1.92
C ILE A 12 -25.67 19.69 2.54
N VAL A 13 -25.39 18.52 1.98
CA VAL A 13 -25.93 17.25 2.51
C VAL A 13 -24.84 16.53 3.29
N LEU A 14 -25.11 16.19 4.55
CA LEU A 14 -24.20 15.47 5.43
C LEU A 14 -24.79 14.10 5.74
N LYS A 15 -24.05 13.02 5.52
CA LYS A 15 -24.49 11.67 5.86
C LYS A 15 -23.65 11.10 6.98
N PHE A 16 -24.31 10.50 7.97
CA PHE A 16 -23.65 9.78 9.06
C PHE A 16 -24.04 8.29 9.09
N GLY A 17 -23.03 7.43 9.19
CA GLY A 17 -23.20 5.97 9.33
C GLY A 17 -23.68 5.55 10.72
N GLY A 18 -23.96 4.25 10.89
CA GLY A 18 -24.50 3.74 12.16
C GLY A 18 -23.55 3.90 13.35
N SER A 19 -22.25 3.71 13.15
CA SER A 19 -21.22 3.99 14.17
C SER A 19 -21.20 5.46 14.59
N SER A 20 -21.39 6.38 13.65
CA SER A 20 -21.44 7.83 13.86
C SER A 20 -22.70 8.31 14.60
N VAL A 21 -23.75 7.51 14.73
CA VAL A 21 -24.99 7.92 15.44
C VAL A 21 -25.24 7.13 16.73
N SER A 22 -24.31 6.27 17.14
CA SER A 22 -24.48 5.34 18.27
C SER A 22 -23.97 5.83 19.62
N SER A 23 -23.50 7.08 19.72
CA SER A 23 -23.02 7.64 20.99
C SER A 23 -23.29 9.14 21.07
N ARG A 24 -23.38 9.64 22.31
CA ARG A 24 -23.62 11.06 22.58
C ARG A 24 -22.55 11.97 22.00
N GLU A 25 -21.27 11.64 22.23
CA GLU A 25 -20.12 12.40 21.73
C GLU A 25 -20.17 12.58 20.20
N ARG A 26 -20.61 11.54 19.48
CA ARG A 26 -20.76 11.62 18.02
C ARG A 26 -21.92 12.52 17.61
N TRP A 27 -23.03 12.50 18.34
CA TRP A 27 -24.13 13.46 18.10
C TRP A 27 -23.71 14.91 18.39
N ASP A 28 -22.84 15.14 19.37
CA ASP A 28 -22.24 16.46 19.60
C ASP A 28 -21.40 16.88 18.40
N THR A 29 -20.60 15.96 17.85
CA THR A 29 -19.84 16.19 16.60
C THR A 29 -20.77 16.50 15.41
N ILE A 30 -21.86 15.74 15.24
CA ILE A 30 -22.85 15.98 14.16
C ILE A 30 -23.43 17.39 14.28
N GLY A 31 -23.83 17.80 15.49
CA GLY A 31 -24.37 19.13 15.74
C GLY A 31 -23.36 20.25 15.47
N GLN A 32 -22.10 20.06 15.87
CA GLN A 32 -21.01 20.99 15.57
C GLN A 32 -20.80 21.13 14.07
N LEU A 33 -20.64 20.02 13.35
CA LEU A 33 -20.40 20.00 11.90
C LEU A 33 -21.56 20.65 11.14
N ALA A 34 -22.81 20.29 11.46
CA ALA A 34 -23.97 20.89 10.82
C ALA A 34 -24.03 22.41 11.03
N ARG A 35 -23.76 22.89 12.24
CA ARG A 35 -23.72 24.33 12.56
C ARG A 35 -22.62 25.05 11.78
N GLU A 36 -21.42 24.48 11.73
CA GLU A 36 -20.31 25.05 10.96
C GLU A 36 -20.65 25.17 9.48
N ARG A 37 -21.26 24.14 8.89
CA ARG A 37 -21.66 24.14 7.47
C ARG A 37 -22.81 25.10 7.19
N ALA A 38 -23.78 25.22 8.09
CA ALA A 38 -24.87 26.19 7.98
C ALA A 38 -24.36 27.64 8.04
N GLY A 39 -23.25 27.88 8.74
CA GLY A 39 -22.57 29.18 8.79
C GLY A 39 -21.88 29.59 7.49
N LEU A 40 -21.62 28.66 6.56
CA LEU A 40 -20.96 28.94 5.29
C LEU A 40 -21.93 29.56 4.29
N HIS A 41 -21.67 30.80 3.86
CA HIS A 41 -22.37 31.45 2.73
C HIS A 41 -23.92 31.44 2.81
N GLY A 42 -24.51 31.35 4.01
CA GLY A 42 -25.95 31.24 4.20
C GLY A 42 -26.52 29.91 3.67
N ALA A 43 -25.74 28.82 3.78
CA ALA A 43 -26.13 27.48 3.41
C ALA A 43 -27.17 26.88 4.37
N ARG A 44 -28.04 26.03 3.81
CA ARG A 44 -28.90 25.13 4.59
C ARG A 44 -28.27 23.75 4.63
N VAL A 45 -28.49 23.01 5.70
CA VAL A 45 -27.86 21.69 5.89
C VAL A 45 -28.92 20.60 5.99
N LEU A 46 -28.79 19.55 5.19
CA LEU A 46 -29.59 18.34 5.31
C LEU A 46 -28.72 17.22 5.87
N VAL A 47 -29.05 16.73 7.06
CA VAL A 47 -28.37 15.62 7.72
C VAL A 47 -29.15 14.33 7.45
N VAL A 48 -28.49 13.33 6.88
CA VAL A 48 -29.03 12.00 6.57
C VAL A 48 -28.39 11.00 7.52
N VAL A 49 -29.18 10.27 8.29
CA VAL A 49 -28.67 9.31 9.29
C VAL A 49 -29.06 7.87 9.00
N SER A 50 -28.18 6.95 9.37
CA SER A 50 -28.47 5.50 9.35
C SER A 50 -29.08 5.06 10.69
N ALA A 51 -29.53 3.82 10.80
CA ALA A 51 -29.87 3.21 12.09
C ALA A 51 -28.65 3.15 13.03
N LEU A 52 -28.89 3.00 14.35
CA LEU A 52 -27.81 2.75 15.31
C LEU A 52 -27.05 1.46 14.95
N SER A 53 -25.77 1.37 15.30
CA SER A 53 -24.88 0.26 14.93
C SER A 53 -25.48 -1.10 15.32
N GLY A 54 -25.59 -2.04 14.36
CA GLY A 54 -26.16 -3.37 14.58
C GLY A 54 -27.70 -3.42 14.73
N VAL A 55 -28.43 -2.29 14.64
CA VAL A 55 -29.90 -2.30 14.64
C VAL A 55 -30.43 -2.86 13.32
N THR A 56 -29.88 -2.45 12.18
CA THR A 56 -30.29 -2.97 10.87
C THR A 56 -30.07 -4.48 10.77
N ASP A 57 -28.96 -5.01 11.29
CA ASP A 57 -28.70 -6.46 11.30
C ASP A 57 -29.71 -7.21 12.18
N ALA A 58 -30.07 -6.65 13.34
CA ALA A 58 -31.10 -7.22 14.21
C ALA A 58 -32.48 -7.20 13.55
N LEU A 59 -32.83 -6.12 12.85
CA LEU A 59 -34.08 -6.02 12.08
C LEU A 59 -34.08 -6.98 10.89
N GLN A 60 -32.95 -7.17 10.22
CA GLN A 60 -32.79 -8.13 9.13
C GLN A 60 -32.97 -9.57 9.64
N ALA A 61 -32.41 -9.90 10.81
CA ALA A 61 -32.60 -11.20 11.44
C ALA A 61 -34.09 -11.48 11.75
N ILE A 62 -34.84 -10.46 12.18
CA ILE A 62 -36.29 -10.55 12.38
C ILE A 62 -37.01 -10.74 11.04
N ALA A 63 -36.66 -9.95 10.03
CA ALA A 63 -37.26 -9.98 8.70
C ALA A 63 -37.06 -11.33 7.99
N ASP A 64 -35.87 -11.93 8.11
CA ASP A 64 -35.52 -13.22 7.50
C ASP A 64 -36.00 -14.43 8.32
N GLY A 65 -36.48 -14.19 9.56
CA GLY A 65 -36.99 -15.23 10.45
C GLY A 65 -35.93 -16.01 11.23
N SER A 66 -34.70 -15.50 11.32
CA SER A 66 -33.68 -16.03 12.23
C SER A 66 -33.85 -15.54 13.68
N ALA A 67 -34.71 -14.55 13.90
CA ALA A 67 -35.18 -14.11 15.21
C ALA A 67 -36.71 -14.01 15.28
N GLU A 68 -37.27 -14.30 16.46
CA GLU A 68 -38.70 -14.17 16.73
C GLU A 68 -39.11 -12.68 16.81
N PRO A 69 -40.08 -12.20 15.99
CA PRO A 69 -40.40 -10.78 15.88
C PRO A 69 -40.73 -10.10 17.21
N GLY A 70 -41.61 -10.69 18.03
CA GLY A 70 -42.02 -10.08 19.30
C GLY A 70 -40.84 -9.85 20.25
N THR A 71 -39.99 -10.86 20.44
CA THR A 71 -38.81 -10.75 21.32
C THR A 71 -37.73 -9.84 20.75
N GLY A 72 -37.51 -9.88 19.44
CA GLY A 72 -36.49 -9.06 18.76
C GLY A 72 -36.85 -7.58 18.79
N LEU A 73 -38.11 -7.24 18.48
CA LEU A 73 -38.60 -5.86 18.49
C LEU A 73 -38.62 -5.27 19.91
N ALA A 74 -39.01 -6.06 20.93
CA ALA A 74 -38.93 -5.62 22.33
C ALA A 74 -37.49 -5.35 22.80
N ALA A 75 -36.52 -6.15 22.34
CA ALA A 75 -35.11 -5.90 22.63
C ALA A 75 -34.61 -4.60 21.98
N LEU A 76 -35.06 -4.31 20.75
CA LEU A 76 -34.76 -3.05 20.06
C LEU A 76 -35.40 -1.85 20.76
N GLU A 77 -36.66 -1.96 21.21
CA GLU A 77 -37.33 -0.93 22.00
C GLU A 77 -36.51 -0.56 23.25
N ARG A 78 -36.16 -1.56 24.07
CA ARG A 78 -35.34 -1.34 25.28
C ARG A 78 -34.02 -0.65 24.95
N ARG A 79 -33.34 -1.08 23.89
CA ARG A 79 -32.07 -0.50 23.45
C ARG A 79 -32.21 0.99 23.08
N HIS A 80 -33.30 1.38 22.42
CA HIS A 80 -33.51 2.78 22.04
C HIS A 80 -33.92 3.65 23.22
N LEU A 81 -34.70 3.12 24.18
CA LEU A 81 -35.02 3.81 25.44
C LEU A 81 -33.76 4.03 26.29
N GLU A 82 -32.91 3.01 26.44
CA GLU A 82 -31.61 3.13 27.12
C GLU A 82 -30.73 4.19 26.46
N PHE A 83 -30.71 4.24 25.13
CA PHE A 83 -29.95 5.25 24.39
C PHE A 83 -30.53 6.67 24.55
N ALA A 84 -31.86 6.82 24.51
CA ALA A 84 -32.55 8.09 24.77
C ALA A 84 -32.21 8.63 26.17
N ALA A 85 -32.24 7.77 27.19
CA ALA A 85 -31.84 8.11 28.55
C ALA A 85 -30.35 8.53 28.61
N GLY A 86 -29.47 7.83 27.89
CA GLY A 86 -28.05 8.20 27.76
C GLY A 86 -27.80 9.56 27.10
N LEU A 87 -28.71 9.99 26.22
CA LEU A 87 -28.72 11.33 25.62
C LEU A 87 -29.34 12.39 26.54
N GLY A 88 -29.97 11.99 27.64
CA GLY A 88 -30.68 12.88 28.56
C GLY A 88 -32.05 13.33 28.04
N LEU A 89 -32.67 12.53 27.16
CA LEU A 89 -34.00 12.79 26.59
C LEU A 89 -35.10 12.08 27.40
N ASP A 90 -36.32 12.64 27.33
CA ASP A 90 -37.53 11.98 27.84
C ASP A 90 -37.91 10.80 26.92
N GLU A 91 -38.37 9.69 27.50
CA GLU A 91 -38.85 8.52 26.77
C GLU A 91 -40.02 8.87 25.83
N ALA A 92 -40.83 9.88 26.21
CA ALA A 92 -41.98 10.35 25.43
C ALA A 92 -41.64 10.78 24.00
N VAL A 93 -40.37 11.12 23.73
CA VAL A 93 -39.87 11.48 22.39
C VAL A 93 -40.08 10.35 21.38
N LEU A 94 -40.05 9.10 21.83
CA LEU A 94 -40.17 7.94 20.95
C LEU A 94 -41.56 7.28 20.96
N ASP A 95 -42.53 7.77 21.73
CA ASP A 95 -43.82 7.10 21.95
C ASP A 95 -44.52 6.70 20.65
N ASP A 96 -44.65 7.62 19.70
CA ASP A 96 -45.30 7.36 18.40
C ASP A 96 -44.54 6.32 17.56
N ARG A 97 -43.20 6.34 17.63
CA ARG A 97 -42.34 5.41 16.88
C ARG A 97 -42.34 4.02 17.52
N LEU A 98 -42.29 3.94 18.84
CA LEU A 98 -42.39 2.67 19.57
C LEU A 98 -43.78 2.06 19.44
N ALA A 99 -44.84 2.86 19.41
CA ALA A 99 -46.18 2.37 19.09
C ALA A 99 -46.23 1.74 17.69
N SER A 100 -45.61 2.38 16.69
CA SER A 100 -45.50 1.84 15.33
C SER A 100 -44.68 0.55 15.28
N LEU A 101 -43.56 0.49 16.02
CA LEU A 101 -42.71 -0.69 16.13
C LEU A 101 -43.46 -1.89 16.75
N ARG A 102 -44.20 -1.65 17.84
CA ARG A 102 -45.02 -2.68 18.51
C ARG A 102 -46.13 -3.19 17.59
N ALA A 103 -46.80 -2.30 16.86
CA ALA A 103 -47.84 -2.66 15.90
C ALA A 103 -47.32 -3.60 14.79
N LEU A 104 -46.06 -3.46 14.36
CA LEU A 104 -45.44 -4.36 13.39
C LEU A 104 -45.19 -5.77 13.96
N GLY A 105 -45.00 -5.89 15.27
CA GLY A 105 -44.86 -7.18 15.96
C GLY A 105 -46.18 -7.95 16.02
N ASP A 106 -47.30 -7.23 16.15
CA ASP A 106 -48.66 -7.79 16.20
C ASP A 106 -49.32 -7.93 14.81
N ASP A 107 -48.64 -7.53 13.74
CA ASP A 107 -49.17 -7.54 12.37
C ASP A 107 -49.31 -8.98 11.84
N ALA A 108 -50.47 -9.30 11.26
CA ALA A 108 -50.72 -10.60 10.62
C ALA A 108 -49.71 -10.95 9.51
N ARG A 109 -49.15 -9.94 8.84
CA ARG A 109 -48.11 -10.09 7.80
C ARG A 109 -46.80 -10.65 8.34
N ALA A 110 -46.53 -10.52 9.65
CA ALA A 110 -45.32 -11.04 10.30
C ALA A 110 -45.19 -12.57 10.19
N ALA A 111 -46.31 -13.29 10.21
CA ALA A 111 -46.31 -14.75 10.08
C ALA A 111 -45.82 -15.20 8.68
N SER A 112 -46.27 -14.50 7.64
CA SER A 112 -45.89 -14.77 6.24
C SER A 112 -44.65 -14.03 5.78
N ARG A 113 -44.12 -13.10 6.58
CA ARG A 113 -42.95 -12.25 6.27
C ARG A 113 -43.01 -11.65 4.87
N THR A 114 -44.13 -11.02 4.51
CA THR A 114 -44.29 -10.37 3.20
C THR A 114 -43.23 -9.28 3.01
N LEU A 115 -42.80 -9.03 1.77
CA LEU A 115 -41.79 -7.99 1.48
C LEU A 115 -42.18 -6.60 2.02
N ASP A 116 -43.47 -6.25 1.97
CA ASP A 116 -43.99 -4.98 2.52
C ASP A 116 -43.78 -4.87 4.03
N TRP A 117 -44.02 -5.96 4.76
CA TRP A 117 -43.76 -6.00 6.19
C TRP A 117 -42.25 -5.96 6.47
N GLN A 118 -41.44 -6.68 5.70
CA GLN A 118 -39.98 -6.64 5.85
C GLN A 118 -39.41 -5.24 5.61
N THR A 119 -39.87 -4.50 4.58
CA THR A 119 -39.42 -3.11 4.33
C THR A 119 -39.83 -2.19 5.48
N GLU A 120 -41.05 -2.31 6.00
CA GLU A 120 -41.55 -1.51 7.11
C GLU A 120 -40.81 -1.76 8.43
N VAL A 121 -40.47 -3.03 8.72
CA VAL A 121 -39.66 -3.43 9.88
C VAL A 121 -38.26 -2.85 9.77
N LEU A 122 -37.58 -3.08 8.63
CA LEU A 122 -36.22 -2.59 8.42
C LEU A 122 -36.12 -1.06 8.47
N ALA A 123 -37.13 -0.34 7.97
CA ALA A 123 -37.17 1.12 8.01
C ALA A 123 -37.25 1.71 9.42
N GLN A 124 -37.67 0.94 10.43
CA GLN A 124 -37.75 1.45 11.80
C GLN A 124 -36.39 1.85 12.37
N GLY A 125 -35.30 1.23 11.91
CA GLY A 125 -33.95 1.55 12.38
C GLY A 125 -33.61 3.03 12.19
N GLU A 126 -33.76 3.52 10.96
CA GLU A 126 -33.48 4.92 10.59
C GLU A 126 -34.56 5.88 11.11
N LEU A 127 -35.82 5.45 11.18
CA LEU A 127 -36.89 6.27 11.74
C LEU A 127 -36.64 6.55 13.24
N LEU A 128 -36.26 5.54 14.02
CA LEU A 128 -35.94 5.69 15.44
C LEU A 128 -34.68 6.54 15.65
N SER A 129 -33.60 6.28 14.91
CA SER A 129 -32.34 7.01 15.08
C SER A 129 -32.47 8.49 14.71
N SER A 130 -33.18 8.80 13.62
CA SER A 130 -33.42 10.18 13.20
C SER A 130 -34.37 10.93 14.15
N THR A 131 -35.40 10.27 14.71
CA THR A 131 -36.27 10.90 15.72
C THR A 131 -35.48 11.25 16.99
N LEU A 132 -34.65 10.34 17.49
CA LEU A 132 -33.77 10.62 18.63
C LEU A 132 -32.78 11.76 18.33
N GLY A 133 -32.18 11.73 17.14
CA GLY A 133 -31.24 12.75 16.70
C GLY A 133 -31.84 14.15 16.68
N ALA A 134 -33.03 14.30 16.10
CA ALA A 134 -33.71 15.60 16.01
C ALA A 134 -34.03 16.15 17.41
N ALA A 135 -34.55 15.30 18.30
CA ALA A 135 -34.85 15.70 19.67
C ALA A 135 -33.58 16.08 20.46
N TYR A 136 -32.50 15.31 20.33
CA TYR A 136 -31.22 15.62 20.99
C TYR A 136 -30.62 16.93 20.51
N LEU A 137 -30.49 17.12 19.20
CA LEU A 137 -29.92 18.33 18.62
C LEU A 137 -30.77 19.56 18.94
N GLY A 138 -32.10 19.43 18.93
CA GLY A 138 -33.03 20.47 19.39
C GLY A 138 -32.84 20.81 20.87
N ALA A 139 -32.65 19.82 21.74
CA ALA A 139 -32.38 20.02 23.16
C ALA A 139 -31.03 20.73 23.42
N GLN A 140 -30.05 20.62 22.51
CA GLN A 140 -28.80 21.38 22.51
C GLN A 140 -28.96 22.83 21.99
N GLY A 141 -30.18 23.25 21.63
CA GLY A 141 -30.47 24.60 21.13
C GLY A 141 -30.15 24.81 19.65
N LEU A 142 -29.98 23.73 18.88
CA LEU A 142 -29.80 23.81 17.43
C LEU A 142 -31.15 23.78 16.72
N ASP A 143 -31.36 24.69 15.76
CA ASP A 143 -32.60 24.79 15.00
C ASP A 143 -32.67 23.70 13.90
N PHE A 144 -33.18 22.53 14.27
CA PHE A 144 -33.33 21.36 13.43
C PHE A 144 -34.80 21.02 13.17
N GLY A 145 -35.18 20.91 11.90
CA GLY A 145 -36.41 20.24 11.47
C GLY A 145 -36.20 18.74 11.24
N TRP A 146 -37.27 17.94 11.36
CA TRP A 146 -37.26 16.52 11.00
C TRP A 146 -38.16 16.29 9.78
N LEU A 147 -37.68 15.51 8.80
CA LEU A 147 -38.43 15.13 7.59
C LEU A 147 -38.40 13.62 7.37
N ASP A 148 -39.50 13.07 6.86
CA ASP A 148 -39.58 11.67 6.44
C ASP A 148 -39.06 11.49 5.00
N ALA A 149 -37.99 10.72 4.81
CA ALA A 149 -37.37 10.53 3.50
C ALA A 149 -38.31 9.92 2.45
N ARG A 150 -39.34 9.18 2.89
CA ARG A 150 -40.33 8.53 2.01
C ARG A 150 -41.28 9.52 1.33
N GLU A 151 -41.39 10.73 1.86
CA GLU A 151 -42.17 11.80 1.22
C GLU A 151 -41.43 12.43 0.03
N TRP A 152 -40.10 12.22 -0.04
CA TRP A 152 -39.22 12.95 -0.95
C TRP A 152 -38.44 12.04 -1.90
N LEU A 153 -38.18 10.78 -1.53
CA LEU A 153 -37.52 9.79 -2.37
C LEU A 153 -38.52 8.77 -2.92
N ASP A 154 -38.74 8.82 -4.24
CA ASP A 154 -39.63 7.90 -4.95
C ASP A 154 -38.84 6.80 -5.67
N ALA A 155 -39.10 5.54 -5.31
CA ALA A 155 -38.59 4.37 -6.00
C ALA A 155 -39.26 4.19 -7.37
N MET A 156 -38.46 3.81 -8.37
CA MET A 156 -38.87 3.53 -9.74
C MET A 156 -38.65 2.06 -10.11
N ALA A 157 -39.53 1.51 -10.94
CA ALA A 157 -39.38 0.17 -11.47
C ALA A 157 -38.44 0.19 -12.68
N LEU A 158 -37.42 -0.69 -12.70
CA LEU A 158 -36.60 -0.95 -13.87
C LEU A 158 -37.05 -2.25 -14.57
N PRO A 159 -36.85 -2.37 -15.90
CA PRO A 159 -37.13 -3.61 -16.63
C PRO A 159 -36.35 -4.80 -16.03
N ASN A 160 -36.93 -5.99 -16.10
CA ASN A 160 -36.30 -7.26 -15.71
C ASN A 160 -35.85 -7.38 -14.23
N GLN A 161 -36.42 -6.59 -13.32
CA GLN A 161 -36.15 -6.73 -11.89
C GLN A 161 -37.17 -7.61 -11.16
N GLY A 162 -36.67 -8.54 -10.35
CA GLY A 162 -37.47 -9.34 -9.43
C GLY A 162 -38.22 -8.47 -8.41
N GLU A 163 -39.28 -9.01 -7.82
CA GLU A 163 -40.10 -8.32 -6.80
C GLU A 163 -39.27 -7.94 -5.56
N TRP A 164 -38.39 -8.85 -5.12
CA TRP A 164 -37.46 -8.59 -4.02
C TRP A 164 -36.58 -7.36 -4.28
N THR A 165 -35.91 -7.28 -5.44
CA THR A 165 -35.05 -6.12 -5.80
C THR A 165 -35.85 -4.82 -5.85
N ARG A 166 -37.09 -4.86 -6.35
CA ARG A 166 -37.97 -3.68 -6.42
C ARG A 166 -38.36 -3.13 -5.04
N ARG A 167 -38.35 -3.95 -4.00
CA ARG A 167 -38.72 -3.54 -2.63
C ARG A 167 -37.53 -3.38 -1.68
N MET A 168 -36.53 -4.25 -1.77
CA MET A 168 -35.38 -4.32 -0.84
C MET A 168 -34.13 -3.59 -1.34
N ALA A 169 -34.00 -3.36 -2.65
CA ALA A 169 -32.82 -2.76 -3.26
C ALA A 169 -33.20 -1.76 -4.37
N ALA A 170 -34.30 -1.04 -4.15
CA ALA A 170 -34.97 -0.18 -5.10
C ALA A 170 -34.04 0.92 -5.66
N THR A 171 -34.28 1.30 -6.91
CA THR A 171 -33.65 2.47 -7.54
C THR A 171 -34.61 3.64 -7.42
N CYS A 172 -34.14 4.83 -7.04
CA CYS A 172 -34.98 6.02 -6.98
C CYS A 172 -34.87 6.86 -8.26
N ARG A 173 -35.91 7.69 -8.46
CA ARG A 173 -35.88 8.77 -9.45
C ARG A 173 -34.72 9.73 -9.15
N ARG A 174 -34.01 10.16 -10.20
CA ARG A 174 -32.82 11.03 -10.10
C ARG A 174 -33.06 12.48 -10.52
N GLU A 175 -34.20 12.76 -11.14
CA GLU A 175 -34.56 14.08 -11.66
C GLU A 175 -35.90 14.52 -11.09
N VAL A 176 -36.01 15.81 -10.77
CA VAL A 176 -37.22 16.46 -10.25
C VAL A 176 -37.39 17.82 -10.91
N ASP A 177 -38.63 18.29 -10.95
CA ASP A 177 -38.97 19.63 -11.41
C ASP A 177 -38.71 20.71 -10.33
N ASP A 178 -38.81 21.98 -10.72
CA ASP A 178 -38.61 23.10 -9.80
C ASP A 178 -39.70 23.16 -8.73
N ALA A 179 -40.92 22.71 -9.04
CA ALA A 179 -42.03 22.65 -8.08
C ALA A 179 -41.74 21.69 -6.90
N TRP A 180 -41.08 20.56 -7.15
CA TRP A 180 -40.60 19.68 -6.08
C TRP A 180 -39.60 20.40 -5.17
N ARG A 181 -38.66 21.16 -5.73
CA ARG A 181 -37.62 21.89 -4.98
C ARG A 181 -38.22 23.01 -4.14
N GLU A 182 -39.20 23.74 -4.68
CA GLU A 182 -39.95 24.76 -3.95
C GLU A 182 -40.69 24.15 -2.76
N ARG A 183 -41.38 23.01 -2.96
CA ARG A 183 -42.05 22.28 -1.86
C ARG A 183 -41.07 21.80 -0.80
N PHE A 184 -39.91 21.26 -1.20
CA PHE A 184 -38.89 20.83 -0.25
C PHE A 184 -38.35 22.01 0.56
N ASN A 185 -38.03 23.12 -0.10
CA ASN A 185 -37.54 24.32 0.58
C ASN A 185 -38.56 24.93 1.54
N ALA A 186 -39.85 24.85 1.22
CA ALA A 186 -40.96 25.34 2.04
C ALA A 186 -41.44 24.34 3.11
N ALA A 187 -40.93 23.10 3.12
CA ALA A 187 -41.35 22.07 4.08
C ALA A 187 -41.00 22.42 5.53
N SER A 188 -39.96 23.24 5.74
CA SER A 188 -39.55 23.74 7.04
C SER A 188 -38.73 25.02 6.89
N ASP A 189 -38.94 25.98 7.79
CA ASP A 189 -38.15 27.20 7.88
C ASP A 189 -36.79 27.00 8.58
N ALA A 190 -36.57 25.83 9.19
CA ALA A 190 -35.33 25.54 9.89
C ALA A 190 -34.12 25.55 8.94
N PRO A 191 -32.97 26.15 9.34
CA PRO A 191 -31.76 26.19 8.54
C PRO A 191 -31.10 24.81 8.41
N MET A 192 -31.36 23.90 9.35
CA MET A 192 -30.86 22.54 9.35
C MET A 192 -32.02 21.55 9.41
N LEU A 193 -31.95 20.48 8.62
CA LEU A 193 -32.96 19.42 8.57
C LEU A 193 -32.29 18.07 8.83
N LEU A 194 -33.03 17.16 9.45
CA LEU A 194 -32.63 15.78 9.71
C LEU A 194 -33.62 14.82 9.03
N THR A 195 -33.09 13.84 8.31
CA THR A 195 -33.89 12.82 7.63
C THR A 195 -33.21 11.44 7.65
N GLN A 196 -33.93 10.43 7.19
CA GLN A 196 -33.49 9.04 7.16
C GLN A 196 -32.69 8.74 5.90
N GLY A 197 -31.65 7.91 6.04
CA GLY A 197 -31.05 7.18 4.93
C GLY A 197 -31.83 5.89 4.62
N PHE A 198 -31.37 5.13 3.63
CA PHE A 198 -31.78 3.75 3.33
C PHE A 198 -33.22 3.52 2.85
N ILE A 199 -34.16 4.40 3.20
CA ILE A 199 -35.60 4.25 2.94
C ILE A 199 -36.09 5.20 1.84
N ALA A 200 -37.11 4.75 1.11
CA ALA A 200 -37.81 5.49 0.06
C ALA A 200 -39.28 5.00 -0.03
N ARG A 201 -40.09 5.63 -0.87
CA ARG A 201 -41.48 5.22 -1.13
C ARG A 201 -41.61 4.56 -2.49
N HIS A 202 -42.25 3.40 -2.57
CA HIS A 202 -42.56 2.78 -3.87
C HIS A 202 -43.90 3.27 -4.44
N GLY A 203 -44.09 3.07 -5.75
CA GLY A 203 -45.23 3.61 -6.51
C GLY A 203 -46.64 3.18 -6.05
N GLU A 204 -46.76 2.16 -5.20
CA GLU A 204 -48.05 1.71 -4.63
C GLU A 204 -48.31 2.32 -3.23
N GLY A 205 -47.41 3.18 -2.73
CA GLY A 205 -47.64 4.00 -1.54
C GLY A 205 -47.01 3.50 -0.23
N GLY A 206 -46.26 2.39 -0.23
CA GLY A 206 -45.57 1.86 0.95
C GLY A 206 -44.05 2.10 0.95
N THR A 207 -43.35 1.43 1.86
CA THR A 207 -41.89 1.60 2.06
C THR A 207 -41.07 0.70 1.14
N ALA A 208 -39.99 1.26 0.59
CA ALA A 208 -38.95 0.53 -0.13
C ALA A 208 -37.57 0.88 0.44
N LEU A 209 -36.61 -0.03 0.27
CA LEU A 209 -35.24 0.11 0.75
C LEU A 209 -34.28 0.23 -0.42
N LEU A 210 -33.15 0.92 -0.23
CA LEU A 210 -32.15 1.17 -1.26
C LEU A 210 -31.03 0.11 -1.32
N GLY A 211 -31.14 -0.94 -0.51
CA GLY A 211 -30.15 -2.02 -0.42
C GLY A 211 -28.90 -1.63 0.35
N ARG A 212 -27.78 -2.34 0.06
CA ARG A 212 -26.51 -2.13 0.76
C ARG A 212 -26.03 -0.68 0.65
N SER A 213 -25.58 -0.12 1.78
CA SER A 213 -25.18 1.28 1.90
C SER A 213 -26.25 2.26 1.39
N GLY A 214 -27.53 1.93 1.58
CA GLY A 214 -28.63 2.74 1.09
C GLY A 214 -28.62 4.16 1.66
N SER A 215 -28.10 4.39 2.87
CA SER A 215 -27.95 5.74 3.43
C SER A 215 -26.99 6.63 2.65
N ASP A 216 -25.88 6.09 2.12
CA ASP A 216 -24.98 6.84 1.24
C ASP A 216 -25.71 7.21 -0.06
N THR A 217 -26.48 6.25 -0.60
CA THR A 217 -27.29 6.45 -1.80
C THR A 217 -28.39 7.51 -1.57
N SER A 218 -29.06 7.51 -0.42
CA SER A 218 -30.04 8.54 -0.05
C SER A 218 -29.41 9.93 -0.01
N ALA A 219 -28.24 10.07 0.60
CA ALA A 219 -27.55 11.36 0.67
C ALA A 219 -27.11 11.87 -0.71
N ALA A 220 -26.60 10.98 -1.56
CA ALA A 220 -26.28 11.30 -2.94
C ALA A 220 -27.52 11.70 -3.76
N LEU A 221 -28.64 10.99 -3.59
CA LEU A 221 -29.91 11.32 -4.22
C LEU A 221 -30.40 12.71 -3.78
N PHE A 222 -30.46 12.97 -2.47
CA PHE A 222 -30.84 14.30 -1.98
C PHE A 222 -29.89 15.39 -2.49
N GLY A 223 -28.59 15.13 -2.54
CA GLY A 223 -27.60 16.05 -3.11
C GLY A 223 -27.93 16.40 -4.56
N ALA A 224 -28.21 15.40 -5.39
CA ALA A 224 -28.57 15.57 -6.80
C ALA A 224 -29.92 16.30 -6.96
N LEU A 225 -30.96 15.82 -6.25
CA LEU A 225 -32.32 16.39 -6.30
C LEU A 225 -32.36 17.84 -5.84
N LEU A 226 -31.50 18.23 -4.89
CA LEU A 226 -31.38 19.60 -4.41
C LEU A 226 -30.37 20.43 -5.21
N LYS A 227 -29.61 19.85 -6.15
CA LYS A 227 -28.41 20.49 -6.74
C LYS A 227 -27.53 21.11 -5.64
N ALA A 228 -27.26 20.32 -4.60
CA ALA A 228 -26.51 20.76 -3.44
C ALA A 228 -25.10 21.26 -3.82
N LEU A 229 -24.53 22.11 -2.98
CA LEU A 229 -23.15 22.58 -3.12
C LEU A 229 -22.15 21.41 -3.05
N ARG A 230 -22.44 20.44 -2.18
CA ARG A 230 -21.69 19.20 -2.02
C ARG A 230 -22.46 18.20 -1.14
N VAL A 231 -22.05 16.94 -1.24
CA VAL A 231 -22.45 15.85 -0.35
C VAL A 231 -21.24 15.42 0.47
N GLU A 232 -21.36 15.31 1.78
CA GLU A 232 -20.31 14.82 2.67
C GLU A 232 -20.76 13.48 3.30
N ILE A 233 -20.00 12.42 3.06
CA ILE A 233 -20.19 11.10 3.64
C ILE A 233 -19.22 10.95 4.81
N TRP A 234 -19.75 11.05 6.02
CA TRP A 234 -19.00 10.91 7.27
C TRP A 234 -19.01 9.46 7.75
N THR A 235 -17.82 8.89 7.85
CA THR A 235 -17.60 7.47 8.17
C THR A 235 -16.49 7.32 9.22
N ASP A 236 -16.01 6.10 9.46
CA ASP A 236 -14.94 5.73 10.39
C ASP A 236 -13.55 5.62 9.73
N VAL A 237 -13.50 5.80 8.41
CA VAL A 237 -12.27 5.90 7.63
C VAL A 237 -12.10 7.32 7.09
N PRO A 238 -10.87 7.85 7.01
CA PRO A 238 -10.66 9.21 6.58
C PRO A 238 -10.86 9.44 5.09
N GLY A 239 -10.91 8.39 4.27
CA GLY A 239 -11.15 8.51 2.84
C GLY A 239 -10.79 7.23 2.10
N MET A 240 -10.62 7.37 0.78
CA MET A 240 -10.15 6.31 -0.10
C MET A 240 -8.61 6.32 -0.14
N PHE A 241 -8.00 5.14 -0.24
CA PHE A 241 -6.55 4.99 -0.25
C PHE A 241 -6.08 4.30 -1.54
N SER A 242 -4.82 4.54 -1.89
CA SER A 242 -4.15 3.92 -3.04
C SER A 242 -3.98 2.39 -2.90
N ALA A 243 -4.12 1.83 -1.70
CA ALA A 243 -4.24 0.40 -1.44
C ALA A 243 -5.01 0.21 -0.13
N ASN A 244 -5.43 -1.02 0.19
CA ASN A 244 -6.04 -1.33 1.48
C ASN A 244 -5.02 -1.07 2.62
N PRO A 245 -5.23 -0.10 3.52
CA PRO A 245 -4.24 0.26 4.53
C PRO A 245 -3.93 -0.84 5.56
N ARG A 246 -4.80 -1.85 5.66
CA ARG A 246 -4.55 -3.02 6.52
C ARG A 246 -3.54 -3.99 5.90
N GLU A 247 -3.44 -4.03 4.57
CA GLU A 247 -2.48 -4.87 3.85
C GLU A 247 -1.21 -4.08 3.46
N VAL A 248 -1.35 -2.77 3.25
CA VAL A 248 -0.25 -1.88 2.81
C VAL A 248 -0.21 -0.63 3.70
N PRO A 249 0.64 -0.60 4.75
CA PRO A 249 0.72 0.55 5.67
C PRO A 249 1.15 1.87 5.00
N ASP A 250 1.94 1.81 3.92
CA ASP A 250 2.35 2.96 3.12
C ASP A 250 1.28 3.43 2.11
N ALA A 251 0.07 2.88 2.17
CA ALA A 251 -1.03 3.34 1.34
C ALA A 251 -1.29 4.83 1.57
N ARG A 252 -1.27 5.61 0.48
CA ARG A 252 -1.55 7.06 0.49
C ARG A 252 -3.03 7.35 0.39
N LEU A 253 -3.49 8.34 1.14
CA LEU A 253 -4.84 8.90 1.03
C LEU A 253 -5.02 9.52 -0.36
N LEU A 254 -6.13 9.22 -1.03
CA LEU A 254 -6.50 9.82 -2.30
C LEU A 254 -7.32 11.08 -2.00
N GLN A 255 -6.71 12.25 -2.06
CA GLN A 255 -7.35 13.51 -1.69
C GLN A 255 -8.40 13.96 -2.72
N ARG A 256 -8.17 13.63 -4.00
CA ARG A 256 -9.08 14.00 -5.07
C ARG A 256 -9.16 12.92 -6.16
N LEU A 257 -10.36 12.61 -6.62
CA LEU A 257 -10.62 11.62 -7.66
C LEU A 257 -11.71 12.10 -8.63
N ASP A 258 -11.64 11.62 -9.86
CA ASP A 258 -12.76 11.72 -10.81
C ASP A 258 -13.84 10.67 -10.48
N TYR A 259 -15.09 10.95 -10.85
CA TYR A 259 -16.21 10.01 -10.64
C TYR A 259 -16.00 8.63 -11.26
N ALA A 260 -15.43 8.56 -12.46
CA ALA A 260 -15.16 7.31 -13.13
C ALA A 260 -14.05 6.52 -12.43
N GLU A 261 -13.01 7.20 -11.94
CA GLU A 261 -11.94 6.58 -11.16
C GLU A 261 -12.47 6.04 -9.82
N ALA A 262 -13.25 6.84 -9.09
CA ALA A 262 -13.85 6.42 -7.82
C ALA A 262 -14.83 5.24 -8.01
N GLN A 263 -15.58 5.22 -9.12
CA GLN A 263 -16.46 4.11 -9.48
C GLN A 263 -15.67 2.80 -9.62
N GLU A 264 -14.56 2.82 -10.37
CA GLU A 264 -13.71 1.64 -10.58
C GLU A 264 -13.02 1.18 -9.28
N ILE A 265 -12.61 2.11 -8.40
CA ILE A 265 -12.00 1.74 -7.11
C ILE A 265 -13.04 1.06 -6.19
N THR A 266 -14.26 1.60 -6.14
CA THR A 266 -15.33 1.06 -5.28
C THR A 266 -15.87 -0.28 -5.77
N THR A 267 -15.90 -0.54 -7.08
CA THR A 267 -16.35 -1.84 -7.63
C THR A 267 -15.32 -2.96 -7.47
N THR A 268 -14.02 -2.63 -7.51
CA THR A 268 -12.93 -3.63 -7.54
C THR A 268 -12.47 -4.11 -6.17
N GLY A 269 -13.01 -3.58 -5.08
CA GLY A 269 -12.76 -4.10 -3.73
C GLY A 269 -12.65 -3.07 -2.60
N ALA A 270 -12.66 -1.76 -2.89
CA ALA A 270 -12.61 -0.74 -1.85
C ALA A 270 -13.97 -0.54 -1.19
N ARG A 271 -14.15 -1.09 0.02
CA ARG A 271 -15.43 -1.06 0.77
C ARG A 271 -15.68 0.24 1.56
N VAL A 272 -15.28 1.40 1.02
CA VAL A 272 -15.43 2.69 1.70
C VAL A 272 -16.78 3.36 1.37
N LEU A 273 -17.18 3.26 0.10
CA LEU A 273 -18.42 3.84 -0.42
C LEU A 273 -19.04 2.85 -1.39
N HIS A 274 -20.37 2.73 -1.39
CA HIS A 274 -21.03 1.87 -2.36
C HIS A 274 -21.14 2.57 -3.72
N PRO A 275 -20.85 1.89 -4.86
CA PRO A 275 -20.81 2.54 -6.18
C PRO A 275 -22.13 3.23 -6.59
N ARG A 276 -23.27 2.73 -6.08
CA ARG A 276 -24.60 3.33 -6.32
C ARG A 276 -24.73 4.79 -5.84
N ALA A 277 -23.91 5.22 -4.88
CA ALA A 277 -23.93 6.60 -4.38
C ALA A 277 -23.25 7.60 -5.35
N LEU A 278 -22.38 7.13 -6.24
CA LEU A 278 -21.63 8.02 -7.14
C LEU A 278 -22.49 8.53 -8.30
N GLY A 279 -23.33 7.67 -8.86
CA GLY A 279 -24.16 7.97 -10.04
C GLY A 279 -25.00 9.25 -9.90
N PRO A 280 -25.85 9.39 -8.86
CA PRO A 280 -26.68 10.58 -8.68
C PRO A 280 -25.87 11.89 -8.64
N CYS A 281 -24.78 11.92 -7.89
CA CYS A 281 -23.94 13.11 -7.75
C CYS A 281 -23.20 13.45 -9.05
N ARG A 282 -22.67 12.44 -9.75
CA ARG A 282 -22.03 12.60 -11.07
C ARG A 282 -23.00 13.18 -12.09
N ASP A 283 -24.19 12.59 -12.22
CA ASP A 283 -25.17 13.00 -13.23
C ASP A 283 -25.65 14.46 -12.98
N ALA A 284 -25.62 14.92 -11.72
CA ALA A 284 -25.99 16.27 -11.32
C ALA A 284 -24.80 17.27 -11.21
N GLY A 285 -23.55 16.82 -11.40
CA GLY A 285 -22.34 17.64 -11.23
C GLY A 285 -22.10 18.13 -9.79
N VAL A 286 -22.59 17.39 -8.78
CA VAL A 286 -22.46 17.75 -7.36
C VAL A 286 -21.21 17.06 -6.79
N PRO A 287 -20.24 17.75 -6.18
CA PRO A 287 -19.08 17.10 -5.55
C PRO A 287 -19.46 16.22 -4.35
N LEU A 288 -18.78 15.08 -4.18
CA LEU A 288 -18.94 14.17 -3.04
C LEU A 288 -17.63 14.08 -2.24
N ALA A 289 -17.70 14.24 -0.92
CA ALA A 289 -16.55 14.10 -0.03
C ALA A 289 -16.73 12.90 0.92
N ILE A 290 -15.66 12.18 1.21
CA ILE A 290 -15.60 11.10 2.20
C ILE A 290 -14.68 11.56 3.33
N LEU A 291 -15.19 11.57 4.56
CA LEU A 291 -14.57 12.20 5.73
C LEU A 291 -14.65 11.32 6.99
N ASP A 292 -13.71 11.52 7.92
CA ASP A 292 -13.67 10.81 9.21
C ASP A 292 -14.50 11.56 10.27
N THR A 293 -15.51 10.90 10.83
CA THR A 293 -16.32 11.45 11.91
C THR A 293 -15.50 11.67 13.19
N ALA A 294 -14.45 10.88 13.44
CA ALA A 294 -13.63 10.94 14.66
C ALA A 294 -12.53 11.99 14.56
N ARG A 295 -12.08 12.27 13.33
CA ARG A 295 -10.99 13.20 13.05
C ARG A 295 -11.40 14.15 11.93
N PRO A 296 -12.32 15.10 12.20
CA PRO A 296 -12.87 15.98 11.17
C PRO A 296 -11.85 16.91 10.49
N ASP A 297 -10.69 17.11 11.11
CA ASP A 297 -9.61 17.95 10.58
C ASP A 297 -8.82 17.27 9.45
N LEU A 298 -8.99 15.96 9.25
CA LEU A 298 -8.33 15.25 8.15
C LEU A 298 -8.91 15.69 6.79
N PRO A 299 -8.08 15.79 5.74
CA PRO A 299 -8.51 16.34 4.45
C PRO A 299 -9.56 15.48 3.73
N GLY A 300 -9.50 14.17 3.98
CA GLY A 300 -10.32 13.15 3.34
C GLY A 300 -10.21 13.06 1.82
N THR A 301 -11.24 12.51 1.17
CA THR A 301 -11.29 12.29 -0.28
C THR A 301 -12.43 13.08 -0.90
N VAL A 302 -12.14 13.92 -1.90
CA VAL A 302 -13.14 14.63 -2.69
C VAL A 302 -13.27 14.01 -4.08
N ILE A 303 -14.50 13.80 -4.54
CA ILE A 303 -14.83 13.22 -5.83
C ILE A 303 -15.60 14.28 -6.63
N ASP A 304 -15.02 14.72 -7.75
CA ASP A 304 -15.59 15.74 -8.62
C ASP A 304 -15.08 15.63 -10.07
N ASP A 305 -15.72 16.34 -11.01
CA ASP A 305 -15.30 16.40 -12.43
C ASP A 305 -14.09 17.33 -12.67
N GLY A 306 -13.59 17.98 -11.61
CA GLY A 306 -12.50 18.96 -11.66
C GLY A 306 -11.13 18.39 -11.28
N ALA A 307 -11.05 17.10 -10.96
CA ALA A 307 -9.79 16.37 -10.83
C ALA A 307 -9.13 16.34 -12.21
N ASN A 308 -8.23 17.29 -12.48
CA ASN A 308 -7.40 17.25 -13.68
C ASN A 308 -6.83 15.85 -13.82
N GLY A 309 -7.09 15.20 -14.96
CA GLY A 309 -6.85 13.78 -15.20
C GLY A 309 -5.38 13.40 -15.26
N VAL A 310 -4.68 13.50 -14.13
CA VAL A 310 -3.28 13.12 -13.92
C VAL A 310 -3.16 11.65 -14.34
N PRO A 311 -2.50 11.34 -15.47
CA PRO A 311 -2.32 9.96 -15.91
C PRO A 311 -1.49 9.19 -14.90
N GLY A 312 -1.80 7.91 -14.71
CA GLY A 312 -1.17 7.10 -13.68
C GLY A 312 -2.16 6.17 -12.99
N VAL A 313 -1.62 5.12 -12.39
CA VAL A 313 -2.35 4.28 -11.43
C VAL A 313 -2.61 5.12 -10.18
N LYS A 314 -3.84 5.12 -9.69
CA LYS A 314 -4.28 5.80 -8.46
C LYS A 314 -4.43 4.83 -7.31
N ALA A 315 -4.98 3.65 -7.60
CA ALA A 315 -5.18 2.62 -6.60
C ALA A 315 -4.88 1.22 -7.12
N ILE A 316 -4.55 0.33 -6.20
CA ILE A 316 -4.47 -1.11 -6.40
C ILE A 316 -5.37 -1.80 -5.37
N SER A 317 -6.20 -2.74 -5.81
CA SER A 317 -7.13 -3.49 -4.97
C SER A 317 -6.98 -4.99 -5.19
N ARG A 318 -7.31 -5.77 -4.16
CA ARG A 318 -7.36 -7.23 -4.21
C ARG A 318 -8.74 -7.71 -3.82
N ARG A 319 -9.24 -8.72 -4.52
CA ARG A 319 -10.50 -9.42 -4.20
C ARG A 319 -10.29 -10.92 -4.27
N GLY A 320 -10.52 -11.62 -3.16
CA GLY A 320 -10.40 -13.07 -3.05
C GLY A 320 -11.72 -13.81 -3.30
N GLY A 321 -11.66 -15.14 -3.33
CA GLY A 321 -12.82 -16.02 -3.51
C GLY A 321 -13.41 -16.06 -4.92
N ILE A 322 -12.70 -15.55 -5.92
CA ILE A 322 -13.18 -15.52 -7.31
C ILE A 322 -13.15 -16.92 -7.91
N VAL A 323 -14.19 -17.26 -8.66
CA VAL A 323 -14.26 -18.51 -9.43
C VAL A 323 -14.12 -18.18 -10.90
N LEU A 324 -13.16 -18.80 -11.58
CA LEU A 324 -13.03 -18.71 -13.04
C LEU A 324 -13.66 -19.92 -13.71
N VAL A 325 -14.44 -19.66 -14.76
CA VAL A 325 -14.99 -20.68 -15.65
C VAL A 325 -14.39 -20.47 -17.03
N SER A 326 -13.47 -21.36 -17.42
CA SER A 326 -12.86 -21.39 -18.76
C SER A 326 -13.63 -22.35 -19.65
N MET A 327 -14.00 -21.86 -20.83
CA MET A 327 -14.84 -22.53 -21.80
C MET A 327 -14.08 -22.62 -23.12
N GLU A 328 -13.64 -23.83 -23.47
CA GLU A 328 -12.84 -24.10 -24.66
C GLU A 328 -13.70 -24.76 -25.74
N THR A 329 -13.63 -24.26 -26.97
CA THR A 329 -14.27 -24.90 -28.13
C THR A 329 -13.52 -24.62 -29.43
N VAL A 330 -13.41 -25.64 -30.28
CA VAL A 330 -12.71 -25.57 -31.58
C VAL A 330 -13.52 -24.77 -32.61
N GLY A 331 -14.83 -24.58 -32.39
CA GLY A 331 -15.77 -24.01 -33.36
C GLY A 331 -16.13 -22.53 -33.18
N MET A 332 -15.57 -21.83 -32.19
CA MET A 332 -15.96 -20.45 -31.86
C MET A 332 -15.76 -19.47 -33.02
N TRP A 333 -14.70 -19.65 -33.81
CA TRP A 333 -14.24 -18.72 -34.83
C TRP A 333 -15.19 -18.56 -36.05
N GLN A 334 -16.28 -19.34 -36.15
CA GLN A 334 -17.27 -19.26 -37.24
C GLN A 334 -18.73 -19.48 -36.80
N GLN A 335 -18.98 -19.70 -35.51
CA GLN A 335 -20.34 -19.91 -35.00
C GLN A 335 -20.96 -18.60 -34.51
N VAL A 336 -21.97 -18.11 -35.24
CA VAL A 336 -22.81 -17.00 -34.78
C VAL A 336 -23.61 -17.45 -33.56
N GLY A 337 -23.56 -16.67 -32.48
CA GLY A 337 -24.42 -16.87 -31.31
C GLY A 337 -23.81 -17.63 -30.14
N PHE A 338 -22.61 -18.22 -30.27
CA PHE A 338 -22.02 -19.02 -29.17
C PHE A 338 -21.94 -18.24 -27.83
N LEU A 339 -21.45 -17.00 -27.84
CA LEU A 339 -21.41 -16.16 -26.64
C LEU A 339 -22.83 -15.85 -26.12
N ALA A 340 -23.81 -15.64 -27.00
CA ALA A 340 -25.18 -15.39 -26.58
C ALA A 340 -25.78 -16.61 -25.89
N ASP A 341 -25.58 -17.81 -26.45
CA ASP A 341 -26.04 -19.07 -25.86
C ASP A 341 -25.38 -19.32 -24.50
N VAL A 342 -24.08 -19.04 -24.38
CA VAL A 342 -23.35 -19.15 -23.11
C VAL A 342 -23.92 -18.17 -22.06
N PHE A 343 -24.09 -16.89 -22.40
CA PHE A 343 -24.63 -15.91 -21.45
C PHE A 343 -26.10 -16.17 -21.11
N ASP A 344 -26.87 -16.77 -22.01
CA ASP A 344 -28.23 -17.24 -21.74
C ASP A 344 -28.23 -18.35 -20.68
N ILE A 345 -27.28 -19.28 -20.73
CA ILE A 345 -27.11 -20.30 -19.68
C ILE A 345 -26.77 -19.63 -18.34
N PHE A 346 -25.83 -18.67 -18.31
CA PHE A 346 -25.53 -17.94 -17.06
C PHE A 346 -26.77 -17.22 -16.50
N ARG A 347 -27.57 -16.59 -17.36
CA ARG A 347 -28.83 -15.94 -17.00
C ARG A 347 -29.84 -16.93 -16.40
N ASP A 348 -30.01 -18.09 -17.02
CA ASP A 348 -30.98 -19.10 -16.57
C ASP A 348 -30.61 -19.68 -15.19
N HIS A 349 -29.32 -19.67 -14.84
CA HIS A 349 -28.81 -20.01 -13.51
C HIS A 349 -28.76 -18.81 -12.54
N GLY A 350 -29.15 -17.61 -12.98
CA GLY A 350 -29.16 -16.39 -12.16
C GLY A 350 -27.77 -15.89 -11.77
N LEU A 351 -26.74 -16.19 -12.58
CA LEU A 351 -25.35 -15.83 -12.31
C LEU A 351 -24.93 -14.58 -13.09
N SER A 352 -24.38 -13.60 -12.37
CA SER A 352 -23.74 -12.39 -12.90
C SER A 352 -22.28 -12.66 -13.21
N VAL A 353 -21.83 -12.29 -14.41
CA VAL A 353 -20.44 -12.37 -14.85
C VAL A 353 -19.75 -11.02 -14.63
N ASP A 354 -18.55 -11.06 -14.04
CA ASP A 354 -17.78 -9.86 -13.68
C ASP A 354 -16.70 -9.53 -14.73
N LEU A 355 -15.73 -10.42 -14.92
CA LEU A 355 -14.63 -10.27 -15.89
C LEU A 355 -14.77 -11.27 -17.03
N ILE A 356 -14.35 -10.86 -18.22
CA ILE A 356 -14.33 -11.70 -19.43
C ILE A 356 -12.97 -11.56 -20.11
N GLY A 357 -12.32 -12.68 -20.36
CA GLY A 357 -11.13 -12.80 -21.20
C GLY A 357 -11.42 -13.77 -22.34
N SER A 358 -11.04 -13.40 -23.56
CA SER A 358 -11.29 -14.24 -24.74
C SER A 358 -10.05 -14.42 -25.60
N SER A 359 -9.97 -15.57 -26.24
CA SER A 359 -9.07 -15.90 -27.34
C SER A 359 -9.90 -16.47 -28.50
N GLU A 360 -9.23 -16.87 -29.59
CA GLU A 360 -9.90 -17.46 -30.76
C GLU A 360 -10.70 -18.74 -30.45
N THR A 361 -10.33 -19.48 -29.39
CA THR A 361 -10.88 -20.80 -29.06
C THR A 361 -11.26 -20.98 -27.59
N ASN A 362 -11.02 -19.97 -26.74
CA ASN A 362 -11.30 -20.04 -25.31
C ASN A 362 -11.94 -18.74 -24.80
N VAL A 363 -12.93 -18.87 -23.94
CA VAL A 363 -13.51 -17.77 -23.17
C VAL A 363 -13.43 -18.11 -21.71
N THR A 364 -12.77 -17.26 -20.93
CA THR A 364 -12.72 -17.37 -19.48
C THR A 364 -13.53 -16.25 -18.89
N VAL A 365 -14.46 -16.59 -18.01
CA VAL A 365 -15.27 -15.63 -17.27
C VAL A 365 -15.05 -15.77 -15.78
N SER A 366 -15.17 -14.68 -15.03
CA SER A 366 -15.16 -14.71 -13.57
C SER A 366 -16.56 -14.60 -12.99
N LEU A 367 -16.76 -15.31 -11.88
CA LEU A 367 -17.94 -15.25 -11.04
C LEU A 367 -17.53 -14.74 -9.66
N ASP A 368 -18.20 -13.68 -9.20
CA ASP A 368 -17.99 -13.10 -7.87
C ASP A 368 -18.98 -13.69 -6.85
N PRO A 369 -18.53 -14.32 -5.76
CA PRO A 369 -19.40 -14.82 -4.70
C PRO A 369 -20.08 -13.71 -3.87
N GLY A 370 -19.63 -12.46 -3.96
CA GLY A 370 -20.27 -11.32 -3.28
C GLY A 370 -21.59 -10.88 -3.91
N GLU A 371 -21.76 -11.14 -5.21
CA GLU A 371 -22.96 -10.83 -6.00
C GLU A 371 -23.78 -12.09 -6.34
N ASN A 372 -23.15 -13.27 -6.31
CA ASN A 372 -23.76 -14.54 -6.67
C ASN A 372 -23.83 -15.50 -5.47
N LEU A 373 -24.94 -16.22 -5.33
CA LEU A 373 -25.02 -17.39 -4.45
C LEU A 373 -24.29 -18.58 -5.12
N VAL A 374 -22.96 -18.54 -5.08
CA VAL A 374 -22.11 -19.58 -5.67
C VAL A 374 -22.02 -20.76 -4.71
N SER A 375 -22.99 -21.68 -4.79
CA SER A 375 -22.89 -22.98 -4.13
C SER A 375 -22.28 -24.03 -5.08
N THR A 376 -21.69 -25.08 -4.52
CA THR A 376 -21.15 -26.21 -5.29
C THR A 376 -22.20 -26.79 -6.24
N ASP A 377 -23.45 -26.92 -5.78
CA ASP A 377 -24.57 -27.44 -6.58
C ASP A 377 -24.91 -26.58 -7.80
N VAL A 378 -24.80 -25.24 -7.68
CA VAL A 378 -25.07 -24.31 -8.79
C VAL A 378 -23.95 -24.39 -9.83
N LEU A 379 -22.69 -24.43 -9.39
CA LEU A 379 -21.54 -24.55 -10.28
C LEU A 379 -21.49 -25.90 -11.03
N GLU A 380 -21.89 -26.99 -10.37
CA GLU A 380 -21.98 -28.31 -11.02
C GLU A 380 -23.06 -28.33 -12.11
N LYS A 381 -24.24 -27.76 -11.82
CA LYS A 381 -25.33 -27.64 -12.81
C LYS A 381 -24.94 -26.75 -13.98
N LEU A 382 -24.35 -25.59 -13.70
CA LEU A 382 -23.81 -24.69 -14.72
C LEU A 382 -22.80 -25.42 -15.61
N SER A 383 -21.84 -26.13 -15.00
CA SER A 383 -20.81 -26.87 -15.72
C SER A 383 -21.41 -27.97 -16.59
N ALA A 384 -22.45 -28.68 -16.12
CA ALA A 384 -23.15 -29.70 -16.88
C ALA A 384 -23.90 -29.12 -18.10
N ASP A 385 -24.51 -27.95 -17.96
CA ASP A 385 -25.21 -27.28 -19.05
C ASP A 385 -24.24 -26.70 -20.08
N LEU A 386 -23.18 -26.03 -19.65
CA LEU A 386 -22.12 -25.52 -20.53
C LEU A 386 -21.36 -26.67 -21.24
N SER A 387 -21.20 -27.82 -20.58
CA SER A 387 -20.55 -29.00 -21.17
C SER A 387 -21.28 -29.58 -22.39
N LYS A 388 -22.52 -29.15 -22.65
CA LYS A 388 -23.28 -29.51 -23.86
C LYS A 388 -22.76 -28.81 -25.11
N CYS A 389 -22.13 -27.64 -24.98
CA CYS A 389 -21.68 -26.82 -26.09
C CYS A 389 -20.16 -26.55 -26.10
N CYS A 390 -19.46 -26.69 -24.97
CA CYS A 390 -18.01 -26.46 -24.87
C CYS A 390 -17.35 -27.37 -23.83
N ARG A 391 -16.01 -27.39 -23.78
CA ARG A 391 -15.27 -28.03 -22.69
C ARG A 391 -15.10 -27.02 -21.55
N VAL A 392 -15.55 -27.38 -20.36
CA VAL A 392 -15.53 -26.50 -19.19
C VAL A 392 -14.38 -26.87 -18.25
N LYS A 393 -13.66 -25.86 -17.76
CA LYS A 393 -12.69 -25.97 -16.67
C LYS A 393 -12.99 -24.89 -15.63
N VAL A 394 -13.21 -25.32 -14.39
CA VAL A 394 -13.37 -24.41 -13.25
C VAL A 394 -12.05 -24.26 -12.52
N ILE A 395 -11.66 -23.03 -12.19
CA ILE A 395 -10.45 -22.70 -11.43
C ILE A 395 -10.87 -21.87 -10.22
N ALA A 396 -10.62 -22.39 -9.02
CA ALA A 396 -10.95 -21.77 -7.75
C ALA A 396 -10.10 -22.40 -6.62
N PRO A 397 -9.82 -21.67 -5.53
CA PRO A 397 -10.12 -20.24 -5.33
C PRO A 397 -9.06 -19.34 -6.00
N CYS A 398 -9.53 -18.28 -6.66
CA CYS A 398 -8.68 -17.28 -7.30
C CYS A 398 -8.82 -15.92 -6.63
N ALA A 399 -7.83 -15.05 -6.83
CA ALA A 399 -7.89 -13.65 -6.45
C ALA A 399 -7.66 -12.74 -7.66
N SER A 400 -8.44 -11.65 -7.74
CA SER A 400 -8.18 -10.57 -8.69
C SER A 400 -7.36 -9.47 -8.05
N ILE A 401 -6.34 -9.00 -8.76
CA ILE A 401 -5.58 -7.81 -8.44
C ILE A 401 -5.88 -6.78 -9.53
N THR A 402 -6.49 -5.66 -9.15
CA THR A 402 -6.91 -4.62 -10.10
C THR A 402 -6.12 -3.34 -9.87
N LEU A 403 -5.48 -2.87 -10.93
CA LEU A 403 -4.90 -1.53 -11.02
C LEU A 403 -5.98 -0.59 -11.54
N VAL A 404 -6.24 0.51 -10.81
CA VAL A 404 -7.21 1.53 -11.20
C VAL A 404 -6.50 2.87 -11.34
N GLY A 405 -6.77 3.58 -12.42
CA GLY A 405 -6.27 4.93 -12.66
C GLY A 405 -6.66 5.45 -14.02
N ARG A 406 -5.78 6.23 -14.67
CA ARG A 406 -6.04 6.79 -16.00
C ARG A 406 -4.87 6.57 -16.93
N GLY A 407 -5.15 6.25 -18.19
CA GLY A 407 -4.12 6.10 -19.21
C GLY A 407 -3.39 4.75 -19.15
N MET A 408 -4.06 3.68 -18.70
CA MET A 408 -3.44 2.37 -18.46
C MET A 408 -2.65 1.84 -19.67
N ARG A 409 -3.17 2.00 -20.89
CA ARG A 409 -2.49 1.59 -22.15
C ARG A 409 -1.13 2.27 -22.32
N SER A 410 -1.07 3.57 -22.03
CA SER A 410 0.17 4.35 -22.13
C SER A 410 1.20 3.94 -21.08
N LEU A 411 0.74 3.40 -19.95
CA LEU A 411 1.60 3.02 -18.82
C LEU A 411 2.16 1.61 -18.93
N LEU A 412 1.73 0.80 -19.92
CA LEU A 412 2.16 -0.59 -20.05
C LEU A 412 3.70 -0.76 -20.02
N HIS A 413 4.44 0.19 -20.61
CA HIS A 413 5.91 0.19 -20.60
C HIS A 413 6.53 0.41 -19.21
N ARG A 414 5.81 1.05 -18.27
CA ARG A 414 6.24 1.25 -16.87
C ARG A 414 5.84 0.12 -15.95
N LEU A 415 4.97 -0.80 -16.40
CA LEU A 415 4.52 -1.94 -15.61
C LEU A 415 5.47 -3.16 -15.73
N SER A 416 6.63 -3.03 -16.38
CA SER A 416 7.57 -4.15 -16.63
C SER A 416 7.94 -4.94 -15.37
N GLU A 417 8.22 -4.24 -14.27
CA GLU A 417 8.56 -4.87 -12.98
C GLU A 417 7.38 -5.62 -12.37
N ILE A 418 6.16 -5.11 -12.57
CA ILE A 418 4.92 -5.76 -12.11
C ILE A 418 4.70 -7.05 -12.91
N TRP A 419 4.87 -7.00 -14.23
CA TRP A 419 4.83 -8.19 -15.09
C TRP A 419 5.88 -9.22 -14.67
N ALA A 420 7.09 -8.78 -14.32
CA ALA A 420 8.15 -9.65 -13.85
C ALA A 420 7.81 -10.30 -12.49
N THR A 421 7.11 -9.60 -11.61
CA THR A 421 6.62 -10.14 -10.34
C THR A 421 5.60 -11.25 -10.56
N PHE A 422 4.67 -11.05 -11.51
CA PHE A 422 3.77 -12.13 -11.94
C PHE A 422 4.49 -13.26 -12.67
N GLY A 423 5.72 -13.09 -13.17
CA GLY A 423 6.47 -14.12 -13.89
C GLY A 423 6.82 -15.37 -13.09
N GLN A 424 6.66 -15.33 -11.75
CA GLN A 424 6.71 -16.52 -10.90
C GLN A 424 5.33 -17.13 -10.61
N GLU A 425 4.25 -16.35 -10.77
CA GLU A 425 2.86 -16.73 -10.44
C GLU A 425 2.04 -17.05 -11.69
N ARG A 426 1.09 -17.98 -11.61
CA ARG A 426 0.29 -18.37 -12.78
C ARG A 426 -0.91 -17.41 -12.96
N VAL A 427 -0.75 -16.39 -13.80
CA VAL A 427 -1.87 -15.53 -14.22
C VAL A 427 -2.83 -16.32 -15.11
N HIS A 428 -4.08 -16.48 -14.64
CA HIS A 428 -5.14 -17.20 -15.35
C HIS A 428 -5.93 -16.31 -16.31
N LEU A 429 -6.09 -15.02 -15.97
CA LEU A 429 -6.87 -14.06 -16.75
C LEU A 429 -6.27 -12.66 -16.61
N ILE A 430 -6.22 -11.94 -17.73
CA ILE A 430 -5.93 -10.50 -17.79
C ILE A 430 -7.13 -9.84 -18.44
N SER A 431 -7.69 -8.83 -17.79
CA SER A 431 -8.81 -8.04 -18.32
C SER A 431 -8.44 -6.56 -18.29
N GLN A 432 -8.57 -5.89 -19.43
CA GLN A 432 -8.36 -4.46 -19.55
C GLN A 432 -9.65 -3.78 -20.01
N SER A 433 -10.08 -2.77 -19.28
CA SER A 433 -11.24 -1.96 -19.65
C SER A 433 -11.03 -1.18 -20.95
N SER A 434 -12.12 -1.01 -21.71
CA SER A 434 -12.12 -0.19 -22.92
C SER A 434 -11.97 1.30 -22.65
N ASN A 435 -12.41 1.76 -21.47
CA ASN A 435 -12.36 3.14 -20.99
C ASN A 435 -10.95 3.56 -20.48
N ASP A 436 -9.99 2.63 -20.50
CA ASP A 436 -8.58 2.85 -20.11
C ASP A 436 -8.40 3.26 -18.62
N LEU A 437 -9.33 2.85 -17.76
CA LEU A 437 -9.33 3.17 -16.33
C LEU A 437 -8.83 2.04 -15.43
N ASN A 438 -8.90 0.79 -15.89
CA ASN A 438 -8.50 -0.35 -15.08
C ASN A 438 -7.73 -1.42 -15.88
N LEU A 439 -6.91 -2.18 -15.16
CA LEU A 439 -6.23 -3.37 -15.63
C LEU A 439 -6.24 -4.41 -14.51
N THR A 440 -6.86 -5.56 -14.75
CA THR A 440 -7.07 -6.61 -13.76
C THR A 440 -6.32 -7.89 -14.13
N PHE A 441 -5.68 -8.47 -13.13
CA PHE A 441 -5.01 -9.77 -13.17
C PHE A 441 -5.75 -10.75 -12.27
N VAL A 442 -5.93 -11.98 -12.70
CA VAL A 442 -6.48 -13.05 -11.84
C VAL A 442 -5.43 -14.15 -11.70
N ILE A 443 -5.10 -14.48 -10.46
CA ILE A 443 -4.11 -15.48 -10.06
C ILE A 443 -4.72 -16.46 -9.04
N ASP A 444 -4.02 -17.53 -8.70
CA ASP A 444 -4.42 -18.39 -7.58
C ASP A 444 -4.41 -17.59 -6.26
N GLU A 445 -5.38 -17.85 -5.38
CA GLU A 445 -5.53 -17.02 -4.17
C GLU A 445 -4.37 -17.19 -3.18
N ALA A 446 -3.75 -18.37 -3.13
CA ALA A 446 -2.57 -18.64 -2.32
C ALA A 446 -1.36 -17.79 -2.77
N ASP A 447 -1.24 -17.54 -4.06
CA ASP A 447 -0.15 -16.76 -4.65
C ASP A 447 -0.37 -15.26 -4.44
N ALA A 448 -1.60 -14.83 -4.14
CA ALA A 448 -1.93 -13.42 -3.92
C ALA A 448 -1.55 -12.89 -2.53
N GLU A 449 -1.23 -13.78 -1.58
CA GLU A 449 -0.90 -13.41 -0.21
C GLU A 449 0.45 -12.68 -0.14
N GLY A 450 0.49 -11.51 0.50
CA GLY A 450 1.70 -10.70 0.64
C GLY A 450 2.15 -9.92 -0.62
N LEU A 451 1.55 -10.17 -1.79
CA LEU A 451 1.94 -9.47 -3.03
C LEU A 451 1.59 -7.97 -3.04
N MET A 452 0.52 -7.57 -2.36
CA MET A 452 -0.04 -6.22 -2.48
C MET A 452 0.94 -5.11 -2.08
N ALA A 453 1.69 -5.31 -1.00
CA ALA A 453 2.70 -4.35 -0.54
C ALA A 453 3.84 -4.21 -1.56
N SER A 454 4.33 -5.32 -2.11
CA SER A 454 5.37 -5.34 -3.13
C SER A 454 4.93 -4.67 -4.43
N LEU A 455 3.73 -5.01 -4.93
CA LEU A 455 3.17 -4.42 -6.15
C LEU A 455 2.93 -2.92 -6.00
N HIS A 456 2.40 -2.49 -4.85
CA HIS A 456 2.20 -1.06 -4.54
C HIS A 456 3.53 -0.30 -4.52
N ALA A 457 4.56 -0.83 -3.87
CA ALA A 457 5.90 -0.23 -3.85
C ALA A 457 6.52 -0.14 -5.26
N GLN A 458 6.37 -1.18 -6.08
CA GLN A 458 6.86 -1.18 -7.47
C GLN A 458 6.11 -0.19 -8.37
N LEU A 459 4.80 -0.02 -8.18
CA LEU A 459 4.01 0.99 -8.89
C LEU A 459 4.52 2.40 -8.60
N ILE A 460 4.88 2.68 -7.36
CA ILE A 460 5.47 3.95 -6.94
C ILE A 460 6.87 4.11 -7.55
N ALA A 461 7.73 3.11 -7.39
CA ALA A 461 9.12 3.15 -7.85
C ALA A 461 9.24 3.33 -9.38
N SER A 462 8.38 2.66 -10.16
CA SER A 462 8.33 2.79 -11.63
C SER A 462 7.77 4.13 -12.13
N GLY A 463 7.21 4.95 -11.23
CA GLY A 463 6.47 6.15 -11.59
C GLY A 463 5.18 5.86 -12.37
N ALA A 464 4.66 4.62 -12.31
CA ALA A 464 3.33 4.27 -12.81
C ALA A 464 2.24 4.83 -11.88
N MET A 465 2.51 4.90 -10.57
CA MET A 465 1.72 5.60 -9.56
C MET A 465 2.42 6.92 -9.17
N PRO A 466 1.95 8.08 -9.66
CA PRO A 466 2.64 9.35 -9.47
C PRO A 466 2.32 9.97 -8.10
N VAL A 467 2.83 9.37 -7.04
CA VAL A 467 2.55 9.77 -5.64
C VAL A 467 3.00 11.17 -5.25
N HIS A 468 3.88 11.79 -6.05
CA HIS A 468 4.36 13.15 -5.84
C HIS A 468 3.38 14.22 -6.36
N GLU A 469 2.23 13.83 -6.93
CA GLU A 469 1.19 14.75 -7.40
C GLU A 469 0.27 15.15 -6.22
N PRO A 470 0.51 16.31 -5.57
CA PRO A 470 -0.15 16.67 -4.31
C PRO A 470 -1.64 16.95 -4.49
N GLY A 471 -2.10 17.15 -5.72
CA GLY A 471 -3.52 17.34 -6.03
C GLY A 471 -4.34 16.03 -5.95
N VAL A 472 -3.68 14.87 -5.89
CA VAL A 472 -4.34 13.55 -5.90
C VAL A 472 -3.92 12.72 -4.70
N PHE A 473 -2.63 12.68 -4.37
CA PHE A 473 -2.10 11.86 -3.28
C PHE A 473 -1.76 12.71 -2.05
N GLY A 474 -2.29 12.30 -0.91
CA GLY A 474 -2.05 12.89 0.39
C GLY A 474 -1.10 12.06 1.26
N PRO A 475 -1.19 12.24 2.60
CA PRO A 475 -0.34 11.53 3.56
C PRO A 475 -0.58 10.02 3.52
N ARG A 476 0.41 9.28 3.99
CA ARG A 476 0.34 7.82 4.15
C ARG A 476 -0.50 7.43 5.35
N TRP A 477 -1.00 6.20 5.37
CA TRP A 477 -1.82 5.72 6.47
C TRP A 477 -1.05 5.63 7.80
N ASN A 478 0.19 5.18 7.79
CA ASN A 478 1.08 5.19 8.96
C ASN A 478 1.28 6.61 9.55
N GLU A 479 1.37 7.64 8.72
CA GLU A 479 1.44 9.05 9.15
C GLU A 479 0.12 9.47 9.81
N LEU A 480 -1.01 9.14 9.18
CA LEU A 480 -2.35 9.47 9.70
C LEU A 480 -2.74 8.70 10.98
N SER A 481 -2.19 7.50 11.17
CA SER A 481 -2.43 6.66 12.35
C SER A 481 -1.39 6.89 13.45
N GLY A 482 -0.36 7.70 13.20
CA GLY A 482 0.72 7.98 14.15
C GLY A 482 1.66 6.80 14.38
N THR A 483 1.66 5.80 13.50
CA THR A 483 2.56 4.63 13.58
C THR A 483 3.83 4.80 12.75
N ALA A 484 3.93 5.87 11.94
CA ALA A 484 5.10 6.10 11.11
C ALA A 484 6.35 6.39 11.95
N ARG A 485 7.45 5.70 11.62
CA ARG A 485 8.75 5.99 12.22
C ARG A 485 9.34 7.22 11.55
N VAL A 486 9.55 8.26 12.34
CA VAL A 486 10.10 9.53 11.85
C VAL A 486 11.62 9.42 11.77
N ARG A 487 12.16 9.70 10.58
CA ARG A 487 13.62 9.85 10.40
C ARG A 487 14.08 11.08 11.18
N GLY A 488 15.15 10.92 11.97
CA GLY A 488 15.80 12.05 12.64
C GLY A 488 16.40 13.06 11.64
N PRO A 489 16.77 14.27 12.10
CA PRO A 489 17.43 15.25 11.25
C PRO A 489 18.73 14.68 10.68
N ARG A 490 19.08 15.05 9.45
CA ARG A 490 20.32 14.58 8.84
C ARG A 490 21.50 15.25 9.54
N TRP A 491 22.58 14.51 9.75
CA TRP A 491 23.74 15.03 10.49
C TRP A 491 24.31 16.32 9.86
N TRP A 492 24.21 16.46 8.54
CA TRP A 492 24.71 17.62 7.80
C TRP A 492 23.76 18.84 7.87
N GLU A 493 22.54 18.68 8.37
CA GLU A 493 21.59 19.77 8.67
C GLU A 493 21.77 20.31 10.10
N ALA A 494 22.45 19.56 10.97
CA ALA A 494 22.56 19.87 12.38
C ALA A 494 23.77 20.76 12.73
N GLY A 495 23.56 21.69 13.66
CA GLY A 495 24.64 22.49 14.26
C GLY A 495 25.46 23.29 13.25
N ASP A 496 26.78 23.18 13.34
CA ASP A 496 27.76 23.84 12.48
C ASP A 496 28.20 23.00 11.27
N GLN A 497 27.64 21.79 11.09
CA GLN A 497 28.06 20.85 10.05
C GLN A 497 27.86 21.39 8.64
N ARG A 498 26.77 22.11 8.39
CA ARG A 498 26.53 22.78 7.10
C ARG A 498 27.66 23.75 6.75
N ALA A 499 28.10 24.57 7.72
CA ALA A 499 29.17 25.54 7.51
C ALA A 499 30.50 24.82 7.23
N ARG A 500 30.82 23.77 8.01
CA ARG A 500 32.01 22.94 7.80
C ARG A 500 32.04 22.30 6.41
N LEU A 501 30.91 21.78 5.93
CA LEU A 501 30.82 21.20 4.59
C LEU A 501 31.00 22.25 3.49
N LEU A 502 30.47 23.46 3.67
CA LEU A 502 30.72 24.57 2.74
C LEU A 502 32.21 24.94 2.71
N ASP A 503 32.89 24.96 3.85
CA ASP A 503 34.34 25.22 3.91
C ASP A 503 35.16 24.13 3.19
N LEU A 504 34.75 22.86 3.32
CA LEU A 504 35.36 21.75 2.57
C LEU A 504 35.20 21.94 1.05
N ALA A 505 34.02 22.39 0.61
CA ALA A 505 33.75 22.67 -0.80
C ALA A 505 34.58 23.85 -1.34
N VAL A 506 34.80 24.90 -0.53
CA VAL A 506 35.69 26.03 -0.86
C VAL A 506 37.13 25.55 -1.08
N ALA A 507 37.60 24.57 -0.30
CA ALA A 507 38.92 23.97 -0.49
C ALA A 507 39.04 23.13 -1.78
N GLY A 508 37.92 22.83 -2.45
CA GLY A 508 37.87 22.13 -3.74
C GLY A 508 36.81 21.04 -3.80
N THR A 509 36.13 20.95 -4.95
CA THR A 509 35.17 19.91 -5.29
C THR A 509 35.65 19.14 -6.55
N PRO A 510 35.20 17.88 -6.75
CA PRO A 510 34.32 17.10 -5.88
C PRO A 510 35.02 16.52 -4.63
N VAL A 511 34.27 16.43 -3.51
CA VAL A 511 34.78 15.88 -2.24
C VAL A 511 33.73 15.04 -1.53
N TYR A 512 34.12 13.86 -1.05
CA TYR A 512 33.35 13.06 -0.11
C TYR A 512 33.65 13.50 1.32
N ALA A 513 32.62 13.61 2.15
CA ALA A 513 32.76 13.81 3.59
C ALA A 513 32.07 12.66 4.33
N TYR A 514 32.78 12.01 5.25
CA TYR A 514 32.26 10.90 6.06
C TYR A 514 32.20 11.25 7.55
N HIS A 515 30.99 11.25 8.10
CA HIS A 515 30.69 11.56 9.49
C HIS A 515 30.83 10.32 10.39
N LEU A 516 31.97 10.20 11.08
CA LEU A 516 32.25 9.04 11.95
C LEU A 516 31.27 8.86 13.12
N PRO A 517 30.72 9.91 13.76
CA PRO A 517 29.71 9.70 14.80
C PRO A 517 28.50 8.91 14.33
N THR A 518 28.02 9.14 13.10
CA THR A 518 26.90 8.37 12.52
C THR A 518 27.28 6.90 12.29
N VAL A 519 28.52 6.61 11.88
CA VAL A 519 29.01 5.23 11.75
C VAL A 519 29.01 4.52 13.11
N ARG A 520 29.51 5.20 14.15
CA ARG A 520 29.55 4.66 15.52
C ARG A 520 28.16 4.45 16.10
N GLU A 521 27.25 5.39 15.86
CA GLU A 521 25.85 5.26 16.25
C GLU A 521 25.21 4.01 15.63
N ARG A 522 25.34 3.83 14.30
CA ARG A 522 24.81 2.65 13.59
C ARG A 522 25.42 1.34 14.11
N ALA A 523 26.73 1.34 14.38
CA ALA A 523 27.42 0.20 14.98
C ALA A 523 26.86 -0.14 16.37
N ARG A 524 26.69 0.85 17.24
CA ARG A 524 26.13 0.68 18.59
C ARG A 524 24.69 0.18 18.57
N SER A 525 23.85 0.71 17.68
CA SER A 525 22.47 0.24 17.54
C SER A 525 22.40 -1.24 17.19
N LEU A 526 23.29 -1.72 16.31
CA LEU A 526 23.37 -3.15 15.96
C LEU A 526 24.08 -3.99 17.03
N ALA A 527 25.04 -3.42 17.76
CA ALA A 527 25.66 -4.08 18.91
C ALA A 527 24.64 -4.36 20.03
N ALA A 528 23.62 -3.51 20.17
CA ALA A 528 22.56 -3.67 21.16
C ALA A 528 21.56 -4.81 20.86
N ILE A 529 21.56 -5.37 19.64
CA ILE A 529 20.63 -6.45 19.25
C ILE A 529 21.04 -7.77 19.89
N GLY A 530 20.44 -8.10 21.04
CA GLY A 530 20.82 -9.24 21.87
C GLY A 530 20.84 -10.62 21.19
N PRO A 531 19.89 -10.95 20.29
CA PRO A 531 19.91 -12.24 19.59
C PRO A 531 21.11 -12.47 18.67
N VAL A 532 21.79 -11.43 18.21
CA VAL A 532 22.96 -11.54 17.30
C VAL A 532 24.23 -11.79 18.11
N ASP A 533 24.96 -12.86 17.80
CA ASP A 533 26.17 -13.28 18.52
C ASP A 533 27.43 -12.73 17.85
N ARG A 534 27.51 -12.81 16.52
CA ARG A 534 28.66 -12.39 15.72
C ARG A 534 28.28 -11.29 14.75
N ARG A 535 29.16 -10.31 14.58
CA ARG A 535 28.90 -9.14 13.75
C ARG A 535 30.13 -8.82 12.92
N PHE A 536 29.95 -8.75 11.61
CA PHE A 536 30.98 -8.36 10.66
C PHE A 536 30.54 -7.13 9.89
N TYR A 537 31.50 -6.29 9.49
CA TYR A 537 31.25 -5.20 8.55
C TYR A 537 31.80 -5.55 7.17
N ALA A 538 30.93 -5.55 6.17
CA ALA A 538 31.29 -5.80 4.78
C ALA A 538 32.07 -4.60 4.20
N ILE A 539 33.40 -4.70 4.14
CA ILE A 539 34.25 -3.54 3.88
C ILE A 539 34.12 -2.99 2.46
N LYS A 540 33.63 -3.81 1.52
CA LYS A 540 33.23 -3.42 0.16
C LYS A 540 32.24 -2.26 0.13
N ALA A 541 31.49 -2.01 1.21
CA ALA A 541 30.61 -0.86 1.33
C ALA A 541 31.42 0.45 1.42
N ASN A 542 32.44 0.49 2.28
CA ASN A 542 33.38 1.58 2.39
C ASN A 542 34.64 1.10 3.16
N PRO A 543 35.80 0.95 2.49
CA PRO A 543 37.00 0.44 3.12
C PRO A 543 37.88 1.54 3.73
N HIS A 544 37.38 2.77 3.92
CA HIS A 544 38.20 3.86 4.43
C HIS A 544 38.80 3.52 5.82
N PRO A 545 40.13 3.66 6.04
CA PRO A 545 40.77 3.21 7.27
C PRO A 545 40.15 3.76 8.56
N ALA A 546 39.76 5.04 8.58
CA ALA A 546 39.12 5.63 9.76
C ALA A 546 37.76 4.98 10.08
N ILE A 547 36.98 4.61 9.06
CA ILE A 547 35.70 3.90 9.23
C ILE A 547 35.94 2.48 9.74
N LEU A 548 36.92 1.77 9.17
CA LEU A 548 37.28 0.42 9.60
C LEU A 548 37.70 0.39 11.08
N ASN A 549 38.53 1.34 11.51
CA ASN A 549 38.93 1.47 12.91
C ASN A 549 37.73 1.79 13.81
N ALA A 550 36.90 2.78 13.44
CA ALA A 550 35.73 3.16 14.23
C ALA A 550 34.77 1.97 14.43
N ILE A 551 34.52 1.18 13.38
CA ILE A 551 33.64 0.00 13.45
C ILE A 551 34.27 -1.13 14.28
N ALA A 552 35.58 -1.37 14.12
CA ALA A 552 36.29 -2.40 14.88
C ALA A 552 36.33 -2.10 16.39
N GLU A 553 36.48 -0.82 16.77
CA GLU A 553 36.42 -0.32 18.14
C GLU A 553 35.05 -0.55 18.80
N GLU A 554 33.96 -0.49 18.03
CA GLU A 554 32.60 -0.82 18.49
C GLU A 554 32.34 -2.34 18.54
N GLY A 555 33.37 -3.17 18.31
CA GLY A 555 33.32 -4.62 18.53
C GLY A 555 33.04 -5.47 17.29
N PHE A 556 32.95 -4.89 16.09
CA PHE A 556 32.67 -5.63 14.86
C PHE A 556 33.93 -6.29 14.28
N GLY A 557 33.77 -7.49 13.73
CA GLY A 557 34.73 -8.09 12.81
C GLY A 557 34.63 -7.47 11.41
N LEU A 558 35.45 -7.92 10.47
CA LEU A 558 35.45 -7.44 9.08
C LEU A 558 35.16 -8.58 8.11
N GLU A 559 34.27 -8.34 7.16
CA GLU A 559 34.00 -9.24 6.02
C GLU A 559 34.69 -8.70 4.77
N CYS A 560 35.41 -9.59 4.08
CA CYS A 560 36.21 -9.29 2.90
C CYS A 560 35.86 -10.26 1.76
N VAL A 561 35.81 -9.77 0.52
CA VAL A 561 35.51 -10.58 -0.67
C VAL A 561 36.72 -10.79 -1.59
N SER A 562 37.86 -10.16 -1.30
CA SER A 562 39.11 -10.35 -2.06
C SER A 562 40.36 -10.36 -1.17
N LEU A 563 41.47 -10.91 -1.69
CA LEU A 563 42.77 -10.84 -1.03
C LEU A 563 43.27 -9.39 -0.85
N GLY A 564 42.89 -8.49 -1.76
CA GLY A 564 43.18 -7.06 -1.62
C GLY A 564 42.51 -6.46 -0.39
N GLU A 565 41.24 -6.80 -0.19
CA GLU A 565 40.47 -6.40 0.99
C GLU A 565 41.04 -6.98 2.29
N LEU A 566 41.42 -8.26 2.31
CA LEU A 566 42.07 -8.87 3.48
C LEU A 566 43.35 -8.12 3.88
N LYS A 567 44.24 -7.85 2.92
CA LYS A 567 45.49 -7.12 3.18
C LYS A 567 45.19 -5.70 3.69
N HIS A 568 44.22 -5.03 3.09
CA HIS A 568 43.81 -3.69 3.48
C HIS A 568 43.21 -3.65 4.91
N ALA A 569 42.40 -4.65 5.26
CA ALA A 569 41.80 -4.78 6.59
C ALA A 569 42.86 -4.90 7.69
N PHE A 570 43.81 -5.83 7.56
CA PHE A 570 44.89 -6.01 8.54
C PHE A 570 45.87 -4.84 8.59
N ALA A 571 46.10 -4.16 7.46
CA ALA A 571 46.92 -2.95 7.43
C ALA A 571 46.23 -1.75 8.09
N SER A 572 44.91 -1.65 7.93
CA SER A 572 44.12 -0.51 8.41
C SER A 572 43.75 -0.62 9.88
N VAL A 573 43.56 -1.82 10.42
CA VAL A 573 43.14 -2.06 11.81
C VAL A 573 44.21 -2.84 12.56
N PRO A 574 45.16 -2.15 13.21
CA PRO A 574 46.23 -2.81 13.96
C PRO A 574 45.69 -3.69 15.09
N GLY A 575 46.18 -4.93 15.19
CA GLY A 575 45.77 -5.88 16.24
C GLY A 575 44.45 -6.60 15.97
N LEU A 576 43.86 -6.45 14.79
CA LEU A 576 42.71 -7.25 14.37
C LEU A 576 43.08 -8.74 14.35
N SER A 577 42.38 -9.55 15.15
CA SER A 577 42.62 -10.99 15.18
C SER A 577 42.05 -11.65 13.92
N PRO A 578 42.74 -12.64 13.32
CA PRO A 578 42.24 -13.34 12.13
C PRO A 578 40.88 -14.02 12.32
N GLU A 579 40.56 -14.47 13.54
CA GLU A 579 39.26 -15.10 13.83
C GLU A 579 38.08 -14.11 13.72
N ARG A 580 38.35 -12.80 13.78
CA ARG A 580 37.37 -11.73 13.57
C ARG A 580 37.26 -11.29 12.10
N VAL A 581 37.94 -11.99 11.19
CA VAL A 581 37.88 -11.71 9.75
C VAL A 581 37.21 -12.87 9.03
N LEU A 582 36.21 -12.52 8.22
CA LEU A 582 35.45 -13.44 7.39
C LEU A 582 35.79 -13.17 5.91
N PHE A 583 36.20 -14.20 5.19
CA PHE A 583 36.50 -14.14 3.77
C PHE A 583 35.38 -14.83 2.99
N THR A 584 34.52 -14.04 2.34
CA THR A 584 33.33 -14.52 1.62
C THR A 584 33.41 -14.18 0.12
N PRO A 585 34.41 -14.73 -0.60
CA PRO A 585 34.57 -14.48 -2.02
C PRO A 585 33.47 -15.17 -2.85
N SER A 586 33.39 -14.81 -4.12
CA SER A 586 32.62 -15.56 -5.12
C SER A 586 33.43 -15.65 -6.40
N PHE A 587 33.71 -16.86 -6.87
CA PHE A 587 34.59 -17.12 -8.01
C PHE A 587 35.98 -16.47 -7.93
N ALA A 588 36.51 -16.26 -6.71
CA ALA A 588 37.87 -15.73 -6.54
C ALA A 588 38.93 -16.70 -7.11
N PRO A 589 40.10 -16.18 -7.53
CA PRO A 589 41.24 -17.02 -7.87
C PRO A 589 41.59 -17.98 -6.73
N ILE A 590 41.92 -19.25 -7.05
CA ILE A 590 42.23 -20.26 -6.04
C ILE A 590 43.39 -19.86 -5.11
N SER A 591 44.33 -19.06 -5.61
CA SER A 591 45.44 -18.51 -4.83
C SER A 591 44.97 -17.60 -3.68
N GLU A 592 43.79 -16.97 -3.80
CA GLU A 592 43.23 -16.15 -2.73
C GLU A 592 42.68 -17.00 -1.58
N TYR A 593 42.07 -18.16 -1.87
CA TYR A 593 41.64 -19.11 -0.84
C TYR A 593 42.84 -19.67 -0.07
N ALA A 594 43.91 -20.06 -0.78
CA ALA A 594 45.14 -20.54 -0.14
C ALA A 594 45.75 -19.47 0.78
N ALA A 595 45.86 -18.23 0.31
CA ALA A 595 46.36 -17.12 1.11
C ALA A 595 45.47 -16.82 2.32
N ALA A 596 44.14 -16.85 2.17
CA ALA A 596 43.21 -16.65 3.29
C ALA A 596 43.38 -17.71 4.37
N PHE A 597 43.50 -18.99 4.00
CA PHE A 597 43.79 -20.06 4.97
C PHE A 597 45.15 -19.91 5.66
N GLU A 598 46.17 -19.41 4.97
CA GLU A 598 47.49 -19.10 5.56
C GLU A 598 47.42 -17.93 6.55
N MET A 599 46.55 -16.95 6.28
CA MET A 599 46.30 -15.82 7.18
C MET A 599 45.46 -16.20 8.42
N GLY A 600 44.88 -17.41 8.45
CA GLY A 600 44.09 -17.90 9.58
C GLY A 600 42.70 -17.30 9.69
N VAL A 601 42.17 -16.71 8.61
CA VAL A 601 40.81 -16.13 8.59
C VAL A 601 39.75 -17.19 8.35
N THR A 602 38.50 -16.90 8.69
CA THR A 602 37.37 -17.78 8.37
C THR A 602 37.09 -17.71 6.87
N VAL A 603 37.10 -18.84 6.17
CA VAL A 603 36.89 -18.89 4.71
C VAL A 603 35.52 -19.46 4.41
N THR A 604 34.76 -18.78 3.55
CA THR A 604 33.47 -19.24 3.03
C THR A 604 33.65 -19.79 1.62
N LEU A 605 32.96 -20.90 1.32
CA LEU A 605 32.89 -21.49 -0.01
C LEU A 605 31.43 -21.67 -0.45
N ASP A 606 31.15 -21.50 -1.74
CA ASP A 606 29.79 -21.49 -2.30
C ASP A 606 29.57 -22.49 -3.44
N ASN A 607 30.54 -23.37 -3.73
CA ASN A 607 30.45 -24.34 -4.81
C ASN A 607 31.26 -25.61 -4.53
N VAL A 608 30.80 -26.75 -5.05
CA VAL A 608 31.47 -28.05 -4.86
C VAL A 608 32.63 -28.26 -5.85
N GLU A 609 32.58 -27.58 -6.99
CA GLU A 609 33.58 -27.65 -8.05
C GLU A 609 34.97 -27.27 -7.54
N ALA A 610 35.06 -26.32 -6.60
CA ALA A 610 36.33 -25.94 -5.97
C ALA A 610 36.99 -27.11 -5.22
N LEU A 611 36.20 -27.89 -4.48
CA LEU A 611 36.68 -29.08 -3.75
C LEU A 611 37.17 -30.16 -4.71
N GLN A 612 36.46 -30.34 -5.84
CA GLN A 612 36.78 -31.34 -6.85
C GLN A 612 38.06 -31.00 -7.63
N ARG A 613 38.26 -29.72 -7.97
CA ARG A 613 39.36 -29.27 -8.83
C ARG A 613 40.64 -28.97 -8.07
N TRP A 614 40.55 -28.49 -6.82
CA TRP A 614 41.70 -28.08 -6.01
C TRP A 614 41.70 -28.73 -4.62
N PRO A 615 41.65 -30.07 -4.53
CA PRO A 615 41.49 -30.78 -3.25
C PRO A 615 42.61 -30.47 -2.24
N ASP A 616 43.84 -30.22 -2.70
CA ASP A 616 44.99 -29.96 -1.82
C ASP A 616 44.89 -28.62 -1.07
N VAL A 617 44.19 -27.64 -1.63
CA VAL A 617 43.99 -26.33 -0.97
C VAL A 617 43.04 -26.46 0.22
N PHE A 618 42.01 -27.30 0.10
CA PHE A 618 40.93 -27.41 1.09
C PHE A 618 41.10 -28.60 2.06
N ARG A 619 42.00 -29.55 1.78
CA ARG A 619 42.18 -30.75 2.61
C ARG A 619 42.43 -30.42 4.08
N GLY A 620 41.64 -31.02 4.98
CA GLY A 620 41.77 -30.86 6.42
C GLY A 620 41.43 -29.46 6.95
N ARG A 621 40.83 -28.58 6.14
CA ARG A 621 40.48 -27.21 6.53
C ARG A 621 39.10 -27.15 7.21
N ARG A 622 38.87 -26.03 7.89
CA ARG A 622 37.56 -25.61 8.39
C ARG A 622 37.04 -24.47 7.51
N LEU A 623 35.77 -24.50 7.15
CA LEU A 623 35.18 -23.46 6.30
C LEU A 623 33.68 -23.29 6.58
N TRP A 624 33.16 -22.14 6.15
CA TRP A 624 31.74 -21.88 6.07
C TRP A 624 31.20 -22.27 4.69
N LEU A 625 29.97 -22.77 4.65
CA LEU A 625 29.26 -23.05 3.41
C LEU A 625 28.22 -21.96 3.16
N ARG A 626 28.31 -21.29 2.00
CA ARG A 626 27.26 -20.39 1.54
C ARG A 626 26.26 -21.13 0.66
N VAL A 627 24.98 -21.04 1.00
CA VAL A 627 23.88 -21.72 0.28
C VAL A 627 22.98 -20.73 -0.46
N ASP A 628 22.42 -21.18 -1.58
CA ASP A 628 21.33 -20.52 -2.30
C ASP A 628 20.01 -21.23 -1.97
N LEU A 629 19.10 -20.52 -1.31
CA LEU A 629 17.77 -21.01 -0.92
C LEU A 629 16.78 -21.01 -2.10
N GLY A 630 17.23 -20.71 -3.32
CA GLY A 630 16.42 -20.75 -4.55
C GLY A 630 15.54 -19.51 -4.76
N ARG A 631 15.64 -18.51 -3.87
CA ARG A 631 14.92 -17.23 -3.90
C ARG A 631 15.89 -16.10 -3.55
N GLY A 632 15.72 -14.92 -4.14
CA GLY A 632 16.55 -13.74 -3.88
C GLY A 632 15.74 -12.46 -3.85
N GLU A 633 16.07 -11.55 -2.92
CA GLU A 633 15.35 -10.30 -2.71
C GLU A 633 16.31 -9.11 -2.79
N GLY A 634 15.79 -7.95 -3.21
CA GLY A 634 16.57 -6.72 -3.28
C GLY A 634 15.91 -5.67 -4.16
N HIS A 635 16.20 -4.41 -3.86
CA HIS A 635 15.57 -3.25 -4.52
C HIS A 635 15.85 -3.14 -6.03
N HIS A 636 16.77 -3.94 -6.59
CA HIS A 636 17.07 -4.00 -8.02
C HIS A 636 17.55 -5.40 -8.42
N ALA A 637 17.32 -5.83 -9.66
CA ALA A 637 17.71 -7.16 -10.15
C ALA A 637 19.20 -7.49 -9.93
N LYS A 638 20.08 -6.48 -10.07
CA LYS A 638 21.54 -6.60 -9.88
C LYS A 638 22.01 -6.75 -8.41
N VAL A 639 21.11 -6.60 -7.44
CA VAL A 639 21.41 -6.76 -5.99
C VAL A 639 20.61 -7.90 -5.34
N ARG A 640 19.88 -8.70 -6.14
CA ARG A 640 19.28 -9.97 -5.72
C ARG A 640 20.36 -11.05 -5.80
N THR A 641 20.58 -11.77 -4.71
CA THR A 641 21.72 -12.71 -4.60
C THR A 641 21.34 -14.17 -4.34
N GLY A 642 20.06 -14.52 -4.49
CA GLY A 642 19.59 -15.91 -4.52
C GLY A 642 18.67 -16.20 -5.72
N GLY A 643 18.44 -17.49 -6.00
CA GLY A 643 17.64 -17.98 -7.13
C GLY A 643 18.44 -18.29 -8.40
N ALA A 644 17.79 -18.93 -9.39
CA ALA A 644 18.46 -19.50 -10.57
C ALA A 644 19.25 -18.51 -11.44
N ALA A 645 18.95 -17.21 -11.37
CA ALA A 645 19.70 -16.16 -12.05
C ALA A 645 20.88 -15.62 -11.23
N SER A 646 20.97 -15.98 -9.95
CA SER A 646 22.09 -15.65 -9.07
C SER A 646 23.28 -16.55 -9.39
N LYS A 647 24.47 -15.94 -9.37
CA LYS A 647 25.73 -16.70 -9.43
C LYS A 647 26.21 -17.15 -8.04
N PHE A 648 25.53 -16.75 -6.97
CA PHE A 648 26.02 -16.90 -5.60
C PHE A 648 25.37 -18.07 -4.88
N GLY A 649 26.15 -18.75 -4.03
CA GLY A 649 25.65 -19.79 -3.14
C GLY A 649 25.51 -21.16 -3.80
N LEU A 650 25.69 -22.21 -3.00
CA LEU A 650 25.46 -23.58 -3.42
C LEU A 650 23.95 -23.88 -3.40
N PRO A 651 23.33 -24.33 -4.49
CA PRO A 651 21.91 -24.71 -4.48
C PRO A 651 21.62 -25.78 -3.42
N VAL A 652 20.53 -25.63 -2.65
CA VAL A 652 20.15 -26.59 -1.59
C VAL A 652 20.12 -28.04 -2.08
N ALA A 653 19.71 -28.27 -3.33
CA ALA A 653 19.66 -29.60 -3.95
C ALA A 653 21.04 -30.29 -4.06
N ARG A 654 22.13 -29.53 -4.08
CA ARG A 654 23.52 -30.03 -4.21
C ARG A 654 24.28 -30.11 -2.88
N ILE A 655 23.64 -29.82 -1.75
CA ILE A 655 24.29 -29.90 -0.43
C ILE A 655 24.87 -31.29 -0.17
N ASN A 656 24.14 -32.37 -0.47
CA ASN A 656 24.63 -33.74 -0.24
C ASN A 656 25.92 -34.03 -1.02
N GLU A 657 26.00 -33.60 -2.28
CA GLU A 657 27.20 -33.73 -3.12
C GLU A 657 28.39 -32.99 -2.50
N PHE A 658 28.17 -31.77 -2.00
CA PHE A 658 29.20 -31.00 -1.30
C PHE A 658 29.67 -31.69 -0.03
N LEU A 659 28.75 -32.22 0.79
CA LEU A 659 29.08 -32.93 2.03
C LEU A 659 29.85 -34.22 1.80
N GLU A 660 29.60 -34.93 0.69
CA GLU A 660 30.39 -36.10 0.30
C GLU A 660 31.82 -35.72 -0.07
N ALA A 661 31.99 -34.68 -0.90
CA ALA A 661 33.31 -34.16 -1.26
C ALA A 661 34.09 -33.64 -0.04
N ALA A 662 33.41 -32.89 0.84
CA ALA A 662 33.99 -32.36 2.07
C ALA A 662 34.48 -33.50 3.00
N ARG A 663 33.68 -34.55 3.18
CA ARG A 663 34.05 -35.73 3.98
C ARG A 663 35.27 -36.44 3.40
N ALA A 664 35.38 -36.60 2.09
CA ALA A 664 36.53 -37.23 1.43
C ALA A 664 37.84 -36.43 1.63
N LEU A 665 37.74 -35.12 1.84
CA LEU A 665 38.88 -34.22 2.07
C LEU A 665 39.16 -33.95 3.55
N GLY A 666 38.36 -34.50 4.47
CA GLY A 666 38.47 -34.24 5.91
C GLY A 666 38.16 -32.79 6.29
N ILE A 667 37.27 -32.14 5.53
CA ILE A 667 36.84 -30.76 5.76
C ILE A 667 35.76 -30.73 6.85
N VAL A 668 35.85 -29.76 7.76
CA VAL A 668 34.79 -29.47 8.74
C VAL A 668 34.04 -28.23 8.29
N ILE A 669 32.72 -28.34 8.18
CA ILE A 669 31.85 -27.20 7.89
C ILE A 669 31.23 -26.75 9.21
N ASP A 670 31.62 -25.59 9.71
CA ASP A 670 31.20 -25.08 11.02
C ASP A 670 30.30 -23.84 10.94
N GLY A 671 30.20 -23.21 9.77
CA GLY A 671 29.24 -22.13 9.53
C GLY A 671 28.40 -22.34 8.28
N LEU A 672 27.17 -21.84 8.33
CA LEU A 672 26.24 -21.81 7.21
C LEU A 672 25.84 -20.37 6.94
N HIS A 673 26.01 -19.92 5.69
CA HIS A 673 25.70 -18.55 5.28
C HIS A 673 24.62 -18.55 4.20
N ALA A 674 23.61 -17.69 4.32
CA ALA A 674 22.81 -17.26 3.18
C ALA A 674 22.75 -15.73 3.10
N HIS A 675 22.83 -15.23 1.87
CA HIS A 675 22.59 -13.82 1.58
C HIS A 675 21.58 -13.76 0.44
N LEU A 676 20.41 -13.19 0.72
CA LEU A 676 19.31 -13.15 -0.24
C LEU A 676 19.36 -11.86 -1.07
N GLY A 677 19.98 -10.83 -0.52
CA GLY A 677 20.38 -9.61 -1.20
C GLY A 677 20.26 -8.41 -0.27
N SER A 678 19.90 -7.25 -0.82
CA SER A 678 20.01 -5.99 -0.12
C SER A 678 18.72 -5.19 -0.13
N GLY A 679 18.20 -4.85 1.06
CA GLY A 679 16.95 -4.11 1.23
C GLY A 679 15.76 -4.90 1.77
N VAL A 680 16.00 -5.90 2.62
CA VAL A 680 14.95 -6.81 3.10
C VAL A 680 14.24 -6.18 4.30
N ASP A 681 12.95 -5.88 4.16
CA ASP A 681 12.17 -5.10 5.15
C ASP A 681 10.95 -5.85 5.72
N THR A 682 10.72 -7.11 5.34
CA THR A 682 9.55 -7.87 5.81
C THR A 682 9.86 -8.69 7.08
N PRO A 683 9.16 -8.48 8.21
CA PRO A 683 9.43 -9.20 9.46
C PRO A 683 9.34 -10.74 9.35
N GLY A 684 8.42 -11.26 8.54
CA GLY A 684 8.25 -12.70 8.33
C GLY A 684 9.37 -13.37 7.52
N HIS A 685 10.12 -12.59 6.73
CA HIS A 685 11.16 -13.11 5.85
C HIS A 685 12.32 -13.71 6.64
N TRP A 686 12.88 -12.96 7.59
CA TRP A 686 14.03 -13.40 8.37
C TRP A 686 13.76 -14.69 9.13
N ARG A 687 12.54 -14.87 9.65
CA ARG A 687 12.12 -16.12 10.27
C ARG A 687 12.16 -17.29 9.29
N ALA A 688 11.59 -17.13 8.10
CA ALA A 688 11.57 -18.20 7.09
C ALA A 688 12.98 -18.62 6.66
N VAL A 689 13.90 -17.65 6.53
CA VAL A 689 15.31 -17.90 6.18
C VAL A 689 16.01 -18.66 7.29
N CYS A 690 15.85 -18.22 8.53
CA CYS A 690 16.44 -18.89 9.67
C CYS A 690 15.88 -20.30 9.88
N ASP A 691 14.59 -20.51 9.68
CA ASP A 691 13.95 -21.83 9.79
C ASP A 691 14.56 -22.81 8.75
N GLU A 692 14.74 -22.35 7.52
CA GLU A 692 15.34 -23.13 6.44
C GLU A 692 16.83 -23.43 6.70
N LEU A 693 17.59 -22.43 7.12
CA LEU A 693 19.01 -22.58 7.50
C LEU A 693 19.17 -23.49 8.71
N GLY A 694 18.31 -23.38 9.73
CA GLY A 694 18.30 -24.26 10.88
C GLY A 694 18.00 -25.71 10.50
N GLY A 695 17.09 -25.94 9.54
CA GLY A 695 16.85 -27.26 8.96
C GLY A 695 18.04 -27.83 8.18
N ILE A 696 18.79 -27.00 7.45
CA ILE A 696 20.04 -27.40 6.79
C ILE A 696 21.12 -27.69 7.83
N ALA A 697 21.31 -26.81 8.81
CA ALA A 697 22.33 -26.92 9.84
C ALA A 697 22.19 -28.21 10.66
N ASN A 698 20.96 -28.58 11.03
CA ASN A 698 20.66 -29.84 11.72
C ASN A 698 21.05 -31.07 10.90
N ARG A 699 20.90 -31.03 9.57
CA ARG A 699 21.30 -32.14 8.68
C ARG A 699 22.81 -32.26 8.53
N ILE A 700 23.55 -31.14 8.56
CA ILE A 700 25.01 -31.13 8.49
C ILE A 700 25.61 -31.59 9.83
N GLY A 701 25.03 -31.17 10.96
CA GLY A 701 25.38 -31.64 12.30
C GLY A 701 26.68 -31.06 12.90
N SER A 702 27.54 -30.43 12.11
CA SER A 702 28.78 -29.79 12.56
C SER A 702 28.72 -28.25 12.63
N ILE A 703 27.58 -27.66 12.28
CA ILE A 703 27.37 -26.20 12.25
C ILE A 703 27.24 -25.65 13.67
N ASP A 704 27.96 -24.57 13.96
CA ASP A 704 27.82 -23.76 15.19
C ASP A 704 27.31 -22.34 14.90
N THR A 705 27.50 -21.83 13.69
CA THR A 705 27.14 -20.46 13.31
C THR A 705 26.24 -20.44 12.08
N ILE A 706 25.17 -19.65 12.14
CA ILE A 706 24.31 -19.31 11.00
C ILE A 706 24.47 -17.82 10.71
N ASP A 707 25.00 -17.50 9.53
CA ASP A 707 25.07 -16.15 9.00
C ASP A 707 23.88 -15.86 8.08
N ILE A 708 23.11 -14.85 8.44
CA ILE A 708 21.93 -14.41 7.69
C ILE A 708 22.24 -13.24 6.73
N GLY A 709 23.50 -12.82 6.67
CA GLY A 709 23.98 -11.73 5.83
C GLY A 709 23.67 -10.34 6.42
N GLY A 710 23.76 -9.32 5.56
CA GLY A 710 23.74 -7.90 5.99
C GLY A 710 22.74 -7.00 5.27
N GLY A 711 21.67 -7.57 4.70
CA GLY A 711 20.75 -6.91 3.75
C GLY A 711 19.86 -5.79 4.32
N LEU A 712 20.25 -5.14 5.42
CA LEU A 712 19.46 -4.12 6.12
C LEU A 712 19.26 -2.86 5.24
N PRO A 713 18.02 -2.34 5.11
CA PRO A 713 17.71 -1.13 4.34
C PRO A 713 18.10 0.15 5.11
N ILE A 714 18.17 1.27 4.38
CA ILE A 714 18.25 2.62 4.96
C ILE A 714 17.23 3.52 4.25
N PRO A 715 16.71 4.56 4.93
CA PRO A 715 15.84 5.53 4.28
C PRO A 715 16.66 6.43 3.33
N TYR A 716 16.36 6.39 2.03
CA TYR A 716 17.03 7.22 1.03
C TYR A 716 16.28 8.52 0.74
N ARG A 717 14.96 8.50 0.89
CA ARG A 717 14.07 9.65 0.75
C ARG A 717 13.72 10.25 2.11
N ALA A 718 13.19 11.47 2.09
CA ALA A 718 12.68 12.12 3.29
C ALA A 718 11.45 11.40 3.86
N GLU A 719 10.62 10.83 2.99
CA GLU A 719 9.42 10.07 3.36
C GLU A 719 9.71 8.60 3.75
N ASP A 720 10.90 8.07 3.48
CA ASP A 720 11.22 6.68 3.81
C ASP A 720 11.30 6.50 5.34
N GLU A 721 10.71 5.41 5.86
CA GLU A 721 10.83 5.08 7.28
C GLU A 721 12.20 4.46 7.59
N PRO A 722 12.80 4.77 8.77
CA PRO A 722 13.95 4.03 9.27
C PRO A 722 13.63 2.54 9.48
N PHE A 723 14.63 1.67 9.30
CA PHE A 723 14.50 0.22 9.52
C PHE A 723 14.08 -0.13 10.97
N ASP A 724 13.22 -1.15 11.13
CA ASP A 724 12.69 -1.55 12.45
C ASP A 724 13.67 -2.45 13.19
N LEU A 725 14.62 -1.86 13.91
CA LEU A 725 15.55 -2.66 14.70
C LEU A 725 14.84 -3.43 15.82
N ASP A 726 13.78 -2.90 16.40
CA ASP A 726 13.08 -3.53 17.53
C ASP A 726 12.27 -4.74 17.07
N ALA A 727 11.48 -4.59 16.00
CA ALA A 727 10.75 -5.71 15.41
C ALA A 727 11.70 -6.77 14.85
N TRP A 728 12.81 -6.36 14.22
CA TRP A 728 13.84 -7.29 13.75
C TRP A 728 14.49 -8.05 14.90
N SER A 729 14.85 -7.37 16.00
CA SER A 729 15.36 -7.99 17.21
C SER A 729 14.38 -9.00 17.81
N ALA A 730 13.10 -8.67 17.90
CA ALA A 730 12.06 -9.57 18.39
C ALA A 730 11.94 -10.82 17.51
N GLY A 731 11.93 -10.67 16.18
CA GLY A 731 11.90 -11.78 15.24
C GLY A 731 13.12 -12.69 15.36
N LEU A 732 14.33 -12.12 15.51
CA LEU A 732 15.55 -12.91 15.74
C LEU A 732 15.55 -13.61 17.12
N ALA A 733 14.91 -13.04 18.14
CA ALA A 733 14.76 -13.69 19.44
C ALA A 733 13.88 -14.94 19.36
N GLU A 734 12.79 -14.90 18.60
CA GLU A 734 11.95 -16.08 18.33
C GLU A 734 12.74 -17.17 17.61
N VAL A 735 13.52 -16.79 16.59
CA VAL A 735 14.41 -17.72 15.87
C VAL A 735 15.40 -18.37 16.81
N LYS A 736 16.07 -17.58 17.65
CA LYS A 736 17.06 -18.08 18.60
C LYS A 736 16.44 -19.01 19.65
N ALA A 737 15.18 -18.78 20.01
CA ALA A 737 14.42 -19.69 20.87
C ALA A 737 14.10 -21.02 20.16
N ALA A 738 13.84 -21.01 18.85
CA ALA A 738 13.60 -22.21 18.06
C ALA A 738 14.89 -23.01 17.77
N TYR A 739 16.02 -22.32 17.63
CA TYR A 739 17.33 -22.92 17.31
C TYR A 739 18.43 -22.48 18.30
N PRO A 740 18.33 -22.82 19.60
CA PRO A 740 19.23 -22.32 20.64
C PRO A 740 20.67 -22.85 20.54
N GLY A 741 20.91 -23.85 19.69
CA GLY A 741 22.23 -24.45 19.48
C GLY A 741 23.13 -23.69 18.52
N TYR A 742 22.63 -22.66 17.82
CA TYR A 742 23.39 -21.92 16.81
C TYR A 742 23.63 -20.47 17.22
N GLN A 743 24.84 -19.99 16.96
CA GLN A 743 25.18 -18.57 16.98
C GLN A 743 24.63 -17.90 15.73
N LEU A 744 24.06 -16.70 15.88
CA LEU A 744 23.62 -15.88 14.76
C LEU A 744 24.69 -14.86 14.39
N ALA A 745 25.02 -14.80 13.10
CA ALA A 745 25.97 -13.86 12.51
C ALA A 745 25.28 -12.94 11.49
N ILE A 746 25.80 -11.70 11.37
CA ILE A 746 25.36 -10.72 10.37
C ILE A 746 26.56 -9.99 9.74
N GLU A 747 26.38 -9.52 8.51
CA GLU A 747 27.42 -8.84 7.72
C GLU A 747 26.97 -7.45 7.16
N PRO A 748 26.37 -6.53 7.95
CA PRO A 748 25.84 -5.28 7.42
C PRO A 748 26.95 -4.38 6.86
N GLY A 749 26.81 -4.01 5.58
CA GLY A 749 27.67 -3.01 4.94
C GLY A 749 26.98 -1.65 4.81
N ARG A 750 25.97 -1.58 3.93
CA ARG A 750 25.27 -0.33 3.57
C ARG A 750 24.66 0.37 4.79
N TYR A 751 23.96 -0.37 5.66
CA TYR A 751 23.31 0.17 6.86
C TYR A 751 24.28 0.92 7.78
N MET A 752 25.54 0.48 7.83
CA MET A 752 26.56 1.04 8.71
C MET A 752 27.05 2.43 8.25
N VAL A 753 27.12 2.66 6.94
CA VAL A 753 27.90 3.78 6.39
C VAL A 753 27.18 4.61 5.33
N ALA A 754 26.00 4.22 4.85
CA ALA A 754 25.34 4.98 3.77
C ALA A 754 25.02 6.42 4.20
N GLU A 755 24.28 6.58 5.31
CA GLU A 755 23.85 7.88 5.82
C GLU A 755 24.98 8.72 6.40
N SER A 756 26.15 8.13 6.70
CA SER A 756 27.29 8.87 7.22
C SER A 756 28.03 9.66 6.13
N GLY A 757 27.76 9.43 4.84
CA GLY A 757 28.52 10.04 3.76
C GLY A 757 27.73 10.95 2.86
N VAL A 758 28.36 12.05 2.46
CA VAL A 758 27.85 12.97 1.43
C VAL A 758 28.91 13.22 0.37
N LEU A 759 28.46 13.50 -0.86
CA LEU A 759 29.32 13.98 -1.95
C LEU A 759 28.99 15.45 -2.22
N LEU A 760 29.97 16.33 -2.09
CA LEU A 760 29.87 17.75 -2.43
C LEU A 760 30.39 17.99 -3.84
N LEU A 761 29.66 18.78 -4.59
CA LEU A 761 29.99 19.18 -5.96
C LEU A 761 29.61 20.64 -6.21
N THR A 762 30.34 21.31 -7.09
CA THR A 762 30.03 22.70 -7.47
C THR A 762 29.13 22.71 -8.71
N ALA A 763 28.04 23.48 -8.64
CA ALA A 763 27.20 23.75 -9.80
C ALA A 763 28.01 24.55 -10.83
N THR A 764 28.32 23.94 -11.96
CA THR A 764 29.07 24.57 -13.06
C THR A 764 28.17 25.36 -14.00
N GLN A 765 26.95 24.89 -14.23
CA GLN A 765 25.99 25.48 -15.16
C GLN A 765 24.57 25.20 -14.73
N VAL A 766 23.65 26.13 -15.00
CA VAL A 766 22.21 25.92 -14.87
C VAL A 766 21.56 26.26 -16.20
N VAL A 767 20.84 25.32 -16.80
CA VAL A 767 20.25 25.47 -18.14
C VAL A 767 18.82 24.97 -18.18
N GLU A 768 18.00 25.58 -19.02
CA GLU A 768 16.66 25.09 -19.34
C GLU A 768 16.60 24.68 -20.81
N LYS A 769 16.12 23.45 -21.08
CA LYS A 769 15.93 22.94 -22.43
C LYS A 769 14.61 22.19 -22.53
N HIS A 770 13.70 22.68 -23.37
CA HIS A 770 12.35 22.11 -23.57
C HIS A 770 11.57 21.92 -22.26
N GLY A 771 11.61 22.92 -21.38
CA GLY A 771 10.92 22.88 -20.09
C GLY A 771 11.60 22.02 -19.02
N VAL A 772 12.72 21.35 -19.34
CA VAL A 772 13.52 20.61 -18.35
C VAL A 772 14.70 21.46 -17.91
N ARG A 773 14.75 21.77 -16.61
CA ARG A 773 15.87 22.48 -15.96
C ARG A 773 16.93 21.49 -15.52
N ARG A 774 18.19 21.85 -15.77
CA ARG A 774 19.37 21.04 -15.42
C ARG A 774 20.36 21.87 -14.64
N VAL A 775 20.94 21.26 -13.61
CA VAL A 775 22.16 21.75 -12.97
C VAL A 775 23.29 20.79 -13.29
N GLY A 776 24.31 21.29 -14.00
CA GLY A 776 25.53 20.54 -14.28
C GLY A 776 26.52 20.68 -13.13
N GLY A 777 27.03 19.57 -12.62
CA GLY A 777 28.06 19.50 -11.59
C GLY A 777 29.46 19.27 -12.14
N ASP A 778 30.48 19.49 -11.31
CA ASP A 778 31.86 19.06 -11.56
C ASP A 778 32.11 17.58 -11.17
N ALA A 779 31.09 16.89 -10.65
CA ALA A 779 31.04 15.46 -10.41
C ALA A 779 30.00 14.79 -11.30
N GLY A 780 30.28 13.57 -11.78
CA GLY A 780 29.34 12.75 -12.55
C GLY A 780 29.36 11.28 -12.14
N MET A 781 28.94 10.40 -13.03
CA MET A 781 28.91 8.94 -12.85
C MET A 781 30.28 8.33 -12.52
N ASN A 782 31.37 9.02 -12.88
CA ASN A 782 32.72 8.64 -12.50
C ASN A 782 33.00 8.85 -11.00
N ALA A 783 32.34 9.83 -10.37
CA ALA A 783 32.44 10.13 -8.94
C ALA A 783 31.40 9.34 -8.13
N LEU A 784 30.19 9.19 -8.64
CA LEU A 784 29.13 8.39 -8.02
C LEU A 784 28.42 7.53 -9.08
N LEU A 785 28.84 6.28 -9.21
CA LEU A 785 28.36 5.38 -10.27
C LEU A 785 26.95 4.83 -10.03
N ARG A 786 26.46 4.87 -8.77
CA ARG A 786 25.23 4.17 -8.36
C ARG A 786 23.98 4.60 -9.13
N PRO A 787 23.69 5.89 -9.36
CA PRO A 787 22.55 6.32 -10.17
C PRO A 787 22.60 5.75 -11.59
N ALA A 788 23.77 5.76 -12.24
CA ALA A 788 23.91 5.23 -13.60
C ALA A 788 23.85 3.68 -13.66
N LEU A 789 24.32 2.98 -12.62
CA LEU A 789 24.43 1.52 -12.63
C LEU A 789 23.17 0.80 -12.12
N TYR A 790 22.53 1.39 -11.10
CA TYR A 790 21.43 0.79 -10.34
C TYR A 790 20.15 1.64 -10.34
N GLU A 791 20.16 2.81 -10.98
CA GLU A 791 19.09 3.81 -10.84
C GLU A 791 18.88 4.20 -9.37
N ALA A 792 19.96 4.14 -8.57
CA ALA A 792 19.91 4.39 -7.14
C ALA A 792 19.44 5.82 -6.84
N TRP A 793 18.45 5.94 -5.97
CA TRP A 793 18.03 7.24 -5.45
C TRP A 793 19.04 7.78 -4.44
N HIS A 794 19.33 9.07 -4.56
CA HIS A 794 19.99 9.89 -3.56
C HIS A 794 19.29 11.25 -3.54
N ASP A 795 19.02 11.77 -2.35
CA ASP A 795 18.58 13.15 -2.22
C ASP A 795 19.70 14.11 -2.59
N VAL A 796 19.31 15.22 -3.21
CA VAL A 796 20.24 16.30 -3.56
C VAL A 796 19.72 17.59 -2.95
N ALA A 797 20.59 18.30 -2.26
CA ALA A 797 20.29 19.61 -1.69
C ALA A 797 21.25 20.67 -2.26
N ASN A 798 20.76 21.88 -2.44
CA ASN A 798 21.63 23.05 -2.66
C ASN A 798 22.07 23.55 -1.28
N LEU A 799 23.26 23.14 -0.84
CA LEU A 799 23.77 23.43 0.50
C LEU A 799 24.01 24.94 0.71
N SER A 800 24.33 25.67 -0.36
CA SER A 800 24.47 27.13 -0.33
C SER A 800 23.14 27.84 -0.08
N ARG A 801 22.01 27.20 -0.41
CA ARG A 801 20.66 27.81 -0.42
C ARG A 801 19.60 26.96 0.27
N LEU A 802 20.00 26.18 1.28
CA LEU A 802 19.13 25.18 1.89
C LEU A 802 17.83 25.77 2.46
N ASP A 803 17.85 27.04 2.90
CA ASP A 803 16.72 27.71 3.54
C ASP A 803 15.85 28.51 2.55
N ASP A 804 16.17 28.49 1.26
CA ASP A 804 15.38 29.18 0.23
C ASP A 804 14.06 28.40 0.00
N GLY A 805 12.90 29.05 0.20
CA GLY A 805 11.60 28.36 0.26
C GLY A 805 10.94 27.99 -1.09
N ASP A 806 11.40 28.54 -2.21
CA ASP A 806 10.81 28.28 -3.53
C ASP A 806 11.51 27.08 -4.21
N ALA A 807 11.03 25.85 -3.98
CA ALA A 807 11.60 24.66 -4.62
C ALA A 807 10.97 24.35 -5.99
N ILE A 808 11.79 23.94 -6.95
CA ILE A 808 11.39 23.48 -8.29
C ILE A 808 12.23 22.28 -8.72
N ASP A 809 11.74 21.53 -9.69
CA ASP A 809 12.42 20.34 -10.18
C ASP A 809 13.64 20.65 -11.08
N PHE A 810 14.77 20.03 -10.76
CA PHE A 810 15.97 20.00 -11.59
C PHE A 810 16.46 18.57 -11.84
N ASP A 811 16.99 18.33 -13.04
CA ASP A 811 17.89 17.21 -13.30
C ASP A 811 19.32 17.61 -12.91
N VAL A 812 19.97 16.83 -12.05
CA VAL A 812 21.37 17.03 -11.63
C VAL A 812 22.25 16.09 -12.45
N VAL A 813 23.13 16.66 -13.27
CA VAL A 813 23.92 15.93 -14.26
C VAL A 813 25.40 16.20 -14.09
N GLY A 814 26.25 15.28 -14.55
CA GLY A 814 27.69 15.43 -14.47
C GLY A 814 28.35 15.94 -15.77
N PRO A 815 29.70 16.01 -15.79
CA PRO A 815 30.48 16.49 -16.93
C PRO A 815 31.05 15.38 -17.83
N ILE A 816 30.55 14.15 -17.73
CA ILE A 816 30.91 12.98 -18.54
C ILE A 816 30.07 12.97 -19.82
N CYS A 817 30.69 12.63 -20.95
CA CYS A 817 30.05 12.64 -22.27
C CYS A 817 29.17 11.40 -22.51
N GLU A 818 28.33 11.04 -21.54
CA GLU A 818 27.45 9.88 -21.59
C GLU A 818 26.02 10.29 -21.24
N THR A 819 25.04 9.76 -21.96
CA THR A 819 23.62 10.04 -21.66
C THR A 819 23.22 9.57 -20.26
N GLY A 820 23.90 8.54 -19.75
CA GLY A 820 23.71 8.03 -18.39
C GLY A 820 24.38 8.86 -17.29
N ASP A 821 25.04 9.98 -17.61
CA ASP A 821 25.70 10.83 -16.61
C ASP A 821 24.71 11.75 -15.87
N VAL A 822 23.83 11.10 -15.12
CA VAL A 822 22.75 11.72 -14.37
C VAL A 822 22.87 11.26 -12.93
N LEU A 823 23.14 12.20 -12.03
CA LEU A 823 23.20 11.93 -10.59
C LEU A 823 21.79 11.90 -9.98
N ALA A 824 20.87 12.72 -10.51
CA ALA A 824 19.51 12.85 -10.03
C ALA A 824 18.56 13.43 -11.10
N GLN A 825 17.28 13.05 -11.10
CA GLN A 825 16.25 13.53 -12.03
C GLN A 825 15.05 14.12 -11.31
N LYS A 826 14.50 15.26 -11.71
CA LYS A 826 13.35 15.88 -10.98
C LYS A 826 13.58 15.99 -9.46
N ARG A 827 14.75 16.51 -9.06
CA ARG A 827 15.07 16.75 -7.66
C ARG A 827 14.63 18.17 -7.30
N PRO A 828 13.86 18.34 -6.21
CA PRO A 828 13.43 19.67 -5.78
C PRO A 828 14.64 20.44 -5.26
N LEU A 829 15.01 21.53 -5.92
CA LEU A 829 16.05 22.47 -5.48
C LEU A 829 15.48 23.89 -5.49
N PRO A 830 16.05 24.83 -4.72
CA PRO A 830 15.67 26.23 -4.77
C PRO A 830 15.66 26.78 -6.20
N ALA A 831 14.64 27.54 -6.58
CA ALA A 831 14.51 28.15 -7.89
C ALA A 831 15.64 29.12 -8.21
N ALA A 832 16.26 29.67 -7.15
CA ALA A 832 17.44 30.52 -7.22
C ALA A 832 18.76 29.76 -7.41
N THR A 833 18.73 28.43 -7.54
CA THR A 833 19.94 27.61 -7.78
C THR A 833 20.69 28.14 -9.00
N ALA A 834 21.97 28.43 -8.81
CA ALA A 834 22.82 29.10 -9.78
C ALA A 834 24.20 28.43 -9.90
N SER A 835 24.92 28.78 -10.96
CA SER A 835 26.33 28.42 -11.10
C SER A 835 27.13 28.96 -9.91
N GLY A 836 28.05 28.15 -9.38
CA GLY A 836 28.87 28.45 -8.22
C GLY A 836 28.30 27.97 -6.89
N ASP A 837 27.01 27.60 -6.85
CA ASP A 837 26.41 27.01 -5.64
C ASP A 837 27.01 25.63 -5.34
N VAL A 838 27.10 25.28 -4.07
CA VAL A 838 27.53 23.95 -3.62
C VAL A 838 26.30 23.05 -3.50
N LEU A 839 26.31 21.96 -4.28
CA LEU A 839 25.32 20.90 -4.19
C LEU A 839 25.87 19.76 -3.32
N LEU A 840 24.97 19.13 -2.57
CA LEU A 840 25.23 17.99 -1.71
C LEU A 840 24.38 16.81 -2.19
N VAL A 841 25.02 15.68 -2.48
CA VAL A 841 24.35 14.39 -2.71
C VAL A 841 24.42 13.58 -1.42
N ALA A 842 23.26 13.27 -0.83
CA ALA A 842 23.12 12.62 0.46
C ALA A 842 23.31 11.10 0.38
N ASP A 843 23.47 10.45 1.53
CA ASP A 843 23.48 8.99 1.71
C ASP A 843 24.49 8.24 0.80
N ALA A 844 25.60 8.90 0.49
CA ALA A 844 26.63 8.48 -0.46
C ALA A 844 27.84 7.77 0.21
N GLY A 845 27.74 7.43 1.49
CA GLY A 845 28.85 6.82 2.23
C GLY A 845 29.08 5.34 1.93
N ALA A 846 28.07 4.63 1.40
CA ALA A 846 28.19 3.25 0.94
C ALA A 846 28.26 3.17 -0.58
N TYR A 847 29.22 2.44 -1.13
CA TYR A 847 29.39 2.24 -2.57
C TYR A 847 29.49 3.55 -3.36
N GLY A 848 29.95 4.63 -2.73
CA GLY A 848 30.23 5.92 -3.36
C GLY A 848 31.65 5.93 -3.89
N PHE A 849 32.56 6.52 -3.11
CA PHE A 849 33.99 6.64 -3.44
C PHE A 849 34.65 5.33 -3.88
N VAL A 850 34.29 4.20 -3.25
CA VAL A 850 34.88 2.88 -3.58
C VAL A 850 34.60 2.43 -5.02
N MET A 851 33.56 2.97 -5.67
CA MET A 851 33.26 2.74 -7.09
C MET A 851 33.63 3.93 -7.99
N SER A 852 34.25 4.97 -7.43
CA SER A 852 34.75 6.09 -8.23
C SER A 852 35.89 5.62 -9.13
N ASN A 853 35.98 6.23 -10.31
CA ASN A 853 36.95 5.85 -11.33
C ASN A 853 37.41 7.06 -12.14
N THR A 854 38.48 6.88 -12.90
CA THR A 854 39.10 7.92 -13.73
C THR A 854 38.61 7.89 -15.17
N TYR A 855 37.38 7.43 -15.42
CA TYR A 855 36.78 7.47 -16.75
C TYR A 855 36.78 8.89 -17.31
N ASN A 856 37.04 9.03 -18.61
CA ASN A 856 37.38 10.31 -19.26
C ASN A 856 38.56 11.07 -18.64
N LEU A 857 39.51 10.35 -18.02
CA LEU A 857 40.70 10.89 -17.36
C LEU A 857 40.40 11.95 -16.30
N ARG A 858 39.23 11.86 -15.67
CA ARG A 858 38.86 12.71 -14.54
C ARG A 858 39.57 12.24 -13.27
N GLU A 859 39.92 13.18 -12.39
CA GLU A 859 40.51 12.85 -11.09
C GLU A 859 39.48 12.19 -10.17
N LEU A 860 39.97 11.40 -9.21
CA LEU A 860 39.12 10.88 -8.15
C LEU A 860 38.74 12.00 -7.18
N PRO A 861 37.53 11.99 -6.61
CA PRO A 861 37.14 12.96 -5.59
C PRO A 861 38.08 12.93 -4.38
N ARG A 862 38.24 14.07 -3.70
CA ARG A 862 38.90 14.09 -2.38
C ARG A 862 38.01 13.37 -1.35
N VAL A 863 38.60 12.91 -0.26
CA VAL A 863 37.88 12.26 0.84
C VAL A 863 38.30 12.89 2.15
N GLU A 864 37.32 13.29 2.95
CA GLU A 864 37.50 13.95 4.23
C GLU A 864 36.70 13.24 5.33
N ILE A 865 37.26 13.22 6.54
CA ILE A 865 36.58 12.70 7.72
C ILE A 865 36.02 13.86 8.55
N VAL A 866 34.75 13.70 8.92
CA VAL A 866 34.02 14.60 9.81
C VAL A 866 33.83 13.88 11.14
N GLU A 867 34.24 14.55 12.20
CA GLU A 867 34.11 14.14 13.61
C GLU A 867 33.08 15.01 14.32
#